data_AF-A0AAE9EHP9-F1
#
_entry.id   AF-A0AAE9EHP9-F1
#
_cell.length_a   1.000
_cell.length_b   1.000
_cell.length_c   1.000
_cell.angle_alpha   90.00
_cell.angle_beta   90.00
_cell.angle_gamma   90.00
#
_symmetry.space_group_name_H-M   'P 1'
#
loop_
_entity.id
_entity.type
_entity.pdbx_description
1 polymer ?
#
loop_
_entity_poly.entity_id
_entity_poly.type
_entity_poly.pdbx_seq_one_letter_code
_entity_poly.pdbx_strand_id
1 'polypeptide(L)'
;MSMMSGNATNDYQFHLELPEHVLAATRQYIDSINNGGGDNNRGACENVIMLITDGAPNAYKKIFDMYNADKKVRVFTFLVGDEAIDFNEVREMACNNRGYMVHVANMADVDEKIHHYIRRMSRVVGRHYKESGQLSWWTGVYRERLYLPRPEVFAEPVPITNQSFAVMNKMASRRKIRLQKSEARSRMFVTTVSYPVIVNETFMGVAAVNIPLTEIAQKSHPANIGAKSYFFMLDQNGFVMTHPQLRPIDPVTKYHKQNYNNMDLLELEVGQNQNVRSSQKSQAVSDLVCESGANYAECVDDLRKAVRKMIIDCDNSDVQQLDVLYATELLDRVYPQTNTYYAECINHANFVLGLAVAKGDDYRIIKKQKKYDFGRVKMDWMGDKRWKLHPHWRYCFLNDTDTHMTKEEAFEIYAQQMSDSGKAPLLCEYRRNLVEKLLLDMEATSNLIDSWDTQYSYMKNNLIHLAFFSTPSGMIRYYNLTLQDYDYIDPYWSIFEHIGHLLSFEHAQESYNHFITDLNRKSTDDRYYRRAVRMKDTIMFDVSNNSKIWYKSETQLTGYGLNENLTMLGQAFKAIYLDKAVLGVSGYEFAFDHVVDTMAEHGCPASDDRKWCLLLDEHAYVFFSNQNDISYEDYLVGKGKHISQYFGGLNRIAQRAMALLVENKFYTKFTYTDNQAVCKAAKQVTLSAGRLRPFYHVFQFLMQTFNFMVRLASQVSGGYLIWLPNIQFTEAYTASFHEGTDVYPCPKQSSFYFSNKDGKNRPTSTHLVTGNRSERPCKMNAKCSVKIEAAFVDGTNLVMVWITQDKASENCYDESECSMDIPSAQVPFGFEEVKNDESCENLEKRKSKANDVCYSIDDDDSENERRPCSLSPSSLVSIVPILVGFLHFYMF
;
A
#
# COMPACT_ATOMS: atom_id res chain seq x y z
N MET A 1 -48.33 -13.03 -38.68
CA MET A 1 -48.28 -11.93 -39.67
C MET A 1 -49.19 -10.82 -39.15
N SER A 2 -48.59 -9.75 -38.61
CA SER A 2 -49.18 -8.44 -38.31
C SER A 2 -48.07 -7.64 -37.63
N MET A 3 -47.14 -7.10 -38.43
CA MET A 3 -46.23 -6.06 -37.96
C MET A 3 -47.04 -4.76 -37.90
N MET A 4 -47.22 -4.19 -36.71
CA MET A 4 -47.59 -2.78 -36.58
C MET A 4 -46.35 -1.98 -36.18
N SER A 5 -46.12 -0.91 -36.92
CA SER A 5 -44.99 0.00 -36.82
C SER A 5 -45.19 1.06 -35.73
N GLY A 6 -44.19 1.18 -34.86
CA GLY A 6 -43.55 2.42 -34.42
C GLY A 6 -44.41 3.55 -33.84
N ASN A 7 -44.37 3.70 -32.51
CA ASN A 7 -43.88 4.92 -31.86
C ASN A 7 -43.77 4.75 -30.33
N ALA A 8 -42.56 4.47 -29.84
CA ALA A 8 -42.08 4.91 -28.53
C ALA A 8 -40.58 4.59 -28.41
N THR A 9 -39.81 5.66 -28.34
CA THR A 9 -38.42 5.77 -27.88
C THR A 9 -37.99 4.69 -26.87
N ASN A 10 -37.06 3.82 -27.27
CA ASN A 10 -35.96 3.26 -26.47
C ASN A 10 -35.18 2.26 -27.35
N ASP A 11 -34.05 2.69 -27.93
CA ASP A 11 -33.17 1.94 -28.84
C ASP A 11 -32.48 0.70 -28.23
N TYR A 12 -32.91 0.22 -27.05
CA TYR A 12 -32.14 -0.71 -26.23
C TYR A 12 -32.79 -2.07 -25.95
N GLN A 13 -34.03 -2.34 -26.37
CA GLN A 13 -34.70 -3.62 -26.09
C GLN A 13 -35.30 -4.27 -27.34
N PHE A 14 -34.89 -5.51 -27.61
CA PHE A 14 -35.60 -6.41 -28.49
C PHE A 14 -36.76 -7.03 -27.70
N HIS A 15 -37.97 -6.90 -28.23
CA HIS A 15 -39.17 -7.54 -27.68
C HIS A 15 -39.56 -8.72 -28.58
N LEU A 16 -39.43 -9.95 -28.06
CA LEU A 16 -39.98 -11.13 -28.72
C LEU A 16 -41.34 -11.43 -28.07
N GLU A 17 -42.41 -11.03 -28.74
CA GLU A 17 -43.78 -11.31 -28.31
C GLU A 17 -44.12 -12.78 -28.62
N LEU A 18 -44.15 -13.59 -27.57
CA LEU A 18 -44.78 -14.91 -27.59
C LEU A 18 -46.24 -14.76 -27.13
N PRO A 19 -47.16 -15.68 -27.50
CA PRO A 19 -48.59 -15.55 -27.23
C PRO A 19 -48.96 -15.31 -25.75
N GLU A 20 -48.05 -15.63 -24.81
CA GLU A 20 -48.26 -15.52 -23.37
C GLU A 20 -47.23 -14.61 -22.65
N HIS A 21 -46.14 -14.20 -23.31
CA HIS A 21 -45.05 -13.43 -22.67
C HIS A 21 -44.29 -12.50 -23.63
N VAL A 22 -43.70 -11.43 -23.06
CA VAL A 22 -42.76 -10.55 -23.76
C VAL A 22 -41.35 -10.83 -23.24
N LEU A 23 -40.50 -11.41 -24.09
CA LEU A 23 -39.07 -11.47 -23.81
C LEU A 23 -38.48 -10.08 -24.14
N ALA A 24 -38.14 -9.30 -23.12
CA ALA A 24 -37.41 -8.04 -23.27
C ALA A 24 -35.93 -8.30 -22.99
N ALA A 25 -35.12 -8.36 -24.05
CA ALA A 25 -33.69 -8.53 -23.94
C ALA A 25 -32.98 -7.35 -24.60
N THR A 26 -31.88 -6.89 -24.02
CA THR A 26 -31.11 -5.83 -24.67
C THR A 26 -30.48 -6.34 -25.96
N ARG A 27 -30.32 -5.46 -26.95
CA ARG A 27 -29.68 -5.83 -28.22
C ARG A 27 -28.27 -6.39 -27.99
N GLN A 28 -27.55 -5.84 -27.02
CA GLN A 28 -26.24 -6.33 -26.58
C GLN A 28 -26.27 -7.77 -26.04
N TYR A 29 -27.33 -8.17 -25.33
CA TYR A 29 -27.52 -9.54 -24.84
C TYR A 29 -27.82 -10.53 -25.97
N ILE A 30 -28.55 -10.09 -26.99
CA ILE A 30 -28.82 -10.93 -28.17
C ILE A 30 -27.58 -11.03 -29.06
N ASP A 31 -26.84 -9.94 -29.24
CA ASP A 31 -25.60 -9.91 -30.00
C ASP A 31 -24.49 -10.74 -29.31
N SER A 32 -24.46 -10.81 -27.96
CA SER A 32 -23.53 -11.68 -27.23
C SER A 32 -23.87 -13.16 -27.38
N ILE A 33 -25.17 -13.51 -27.48
CA ILE A 33 -25.63 -14.86 -27.79
C ILE A 33 -25.26 -15.26 -29.24
N ASN A 34 -25.45 -14.34 -30.19
CA ASN A 34 -25.28 -14.63 -31.62
C ASN A 34 -23.82 -14.62 -32.10
N ASN A 35 -23.02 -13.67 -31.62
CA ASN A 35 -21.66 -13.48 -32.15
C ASN A 35 -20.61 -14.30 -31.43
N GLY A 36 -20.98 -15.13 -30.44
CA GLY A 36 -20.04 -15.97 -29.70
C GLY A 36 -18.75 -15.24 -29.33
N GLY A 37 -18.85 -14.02 -28.80
CA GLY A 37 -17.67 -13.23 -28.41
C GLY A 37 -16.62 -12.99 -29.50
N GLY A 38 -16.95 -13.13 -30.79
CA GLY A 38 -16.04 -13.10 -31.94
C GLY A 38 -15.45 -11.74 -32.29
N ASP A 39 -14.76 -11.12 -31.33
CA ASP A 39 -13.57 -10.34 -31.63
C ASP A 39 -12.40 -11.14 -31.08
N ASN A 40 -11.43 -11.52 -31.90
CA ASN A 40 -10.24 -12.29 -31.49
C ASN A 40 -9.42 -11.61 -30.37
N ASN A 41 -9.79 -10.39 -29.97
CA ASN A 41 -9.26 -9.66 -28.80
C ASN A 41 -10.02 -9.92 -27.47
N ARG A 42 -11.12 -10.70 -27.45
CA ARG A 42 -12.01 -10.81 -26.28
C ARG A 42 -11.68 -11.91 -25.29
N GLY A 43 -10.73 -12.82 -25.58
CA GLY A 43 -10.35 -13.90 -24.67
C GLY A 43 -11.52 -14.79 -24.20
N ALA A 44 -12.67 -14.74 -24.90
CA ALA A 44 -13.89 -15.44 -24.50
C ALA A 44 -13.79 -16.90 -24.95
N CYS A 45 -13.46 -17.76 -24.00
CA CYS A 45 -13.18 -19.17 -24.23
C CYS A 45 -14.42 -20.07 -24.32
N GLU A 46 -15.34 -19.88 -23.39
CA GLU A 46 -16.64 -20.55 -23.36
C GLU A 46 -17.74 -19.50 -23.24
N ASN A 47 -18.83 -19.69 -23.97
CA ASN A 47 -20.01 -18.83 -23.88
C ASN A 47 -21.02 -19.47 -22.92
N VAL A 48 -21.38 -18.74 -21.87
CA VAL A 48 -22.25 -19.23 -20.80
C VAL A 48 -23.32 -18.20 -20.47
N ILE A 49 -24.56 -18.68 -20.27
CA ILE A 49 -25.67 -17.90 -19.74
C ILE A 49 -26.05 -18.47 -18.38
N MET A 50 -26.17 -17.61 -17.37
CA MET A 50 -26.69 -17.98 -16.04
C MET A 50 -28.03 -17.28 -15.83
N LEU A 51 -29.11 -18.05 -15.75
CA LEU A 51 -30.46 -17.56 -15.51
C LEU A 51 -30.80 -17.72 -14.03
N ILE A 52 -31.02 -16.61 -13.33
CA ILE A 52 -31.50 -16.58 -11.94
C ILE A 52 -32.99 -16.26 -12.00
N THR A 53 -33.85 -17.15 -11.48
CA THR A 53 -35.31 -17.03 -11.60
C THR A 53 -36.00 -17.68 -10.41
N ASP A 54 -37.20 -17.22 -10.07
CA ASP A 54 -38.11 -17.82 -9.08
C ASP A 54 -39.05 -18.87 -9.69
N GLY A 55 -39.17 -18.91 -11.02
CA GLY A 55 -39.96 -19.89 -11.76
C GLY A 55 -40.03 -19.53 -13.26
N ALA A 56 -40.35 -20.52 -14.10
CA ALA A 56 -40.52 -20.30 -15.53
C ALA A 56 -41.74 -21.08 -16.05
N PRO A 57 -42.78 -20.40 -16.54
CA PRO A 57 -44.02 -21.06 -16.92
C PRO A 57 -43.88 -22.01 -18.12
N ASN A 58 -42.80 -21.88 -18.91
CA ASN A 58 -42.51 -22.73 -20.06
C ASN A 58 -40.99 -22.92 -20.22
N ALA A 59 -40.57 -24.01 -20.87
CA ALA A 59 -39.15 -24.29 -21.14
C ALA A 59 -38.55 -23.50 -22.34
N TYR A 60 -39.33 -22.63 -22.99
CA TYR A 60 -38.91 -21.73 -24.08
C TYR A 60 -38.05 -22.35 -25.20
N LYS A 61 -38.26 -23.64 -25.50
CA LYS A 61 -37.43 -24.43 -26.43
C LYS A 61 -37.22 -23.77 -27.80
N LYS A 62 -38.24 -23.12 -28.34
CA LYS A 62 -38.20 -22.41 -29.63
C LYS A 62 -37.15 -21.28 -29.68
N ILE A 63 -36.86 -20.64 -28.54
CA ILE A 63 -35.83 -19.58 -28.46
C ILE A 63 -34.44 -20.22 -28.54
N PHE A 64 -34.19 -21.29 -27.77
CA PHE A 64 -32.92 -22.00 -27.81
C PHE A 64 -32.67 -22.70 -29.14
N ASP A 65 -33.71 -23.25 -29.78
CA ASP A 65 -33.61 -23.84 -31.11
C ASP A 65 -33.32 -22.77 -32.20
N MET A 66 -33.68 -21.50 -31.97
CA MET A 66 -33.42 -20.40 -32.91
C MET A 66 -32.01 -19.83 -32.76
N TYR A 67 -31.54 -19.66 -31.52
CA TYR A 67 -30.31 -18.91 -31.22
C TYR A 67 -29.14 -19.78 -30.72
N ASN A 68 -29.37 -21.03 -30.31
CA ASN A 68 -28.36 -21.95 -29.78
C ASN A 68 -28.59 -23.38 -30.29
N ALA A 69 -28.92 -23.53 -31.58
CA ALA A 69 -29.22 -24.82 -32.19
C ALA A 69 -28.02 -25.79 -32.16
N ASP A 70 -26.81 -25.25 -32.27
CA ASP A 70 -25.54 -25.97 -32.20
C ASP A 70 -25.06 -26.21 -30.75
N LYS A 71 -25.79 -25.70 -29.76
CA LYS A 71 -25.50 -25.86 -28.33
C LYS A 71 -24.07 -25.44 -27.96
N LYS A 72 -23.56 -24.40 -28.62
CA LYS A 72 -22.26 -23.78 -28.31
C LYS A 72 -22.31 -22.96 -27.03
N VAL A 73 -23.48 -22.42 -26.68
CA VAL A 73 -23.70 -21.68 -25.44
C VAL A 73 -24.25 -22.61 -24.37
N ARG A 74 -23.60 -22.65 -23.19
CA ARG A 74 -24.11 -23.42 -22.03
C ARG A 74 -25.08 -22.58 -21.22
N VAL A 75 -26.20 -23.16 -20.78
CA VAL A 75 -27.20 -22.44 -19.97
C VAL A 75 -27.31 -23.07 -18.58
N PHE A 76 -26.94 -22.33 -17.54
CA PHE A 76 -27.14 -22.71 -16.14
C PHE A 76 -28.36 -22.01 -15.58
N THR A 77 -29.17 -22.73 -14.80
CA THR A 77 -30.38 -22.18 -14.19
C THR A 77 -30.32 -22.27 -12.66
N PHE A 78 -30.54 -21.14 -12.00
CA PHE A 78 -30.61 -21.01 -10.54
C PHE A 78 -32.05 -20.65 -10.16
N LEU A 79 -32.77 -21.62 -9.63
CA LEU A 79 -34.13 -21.45 -9.12
C LEU A 79 -34.05 -20.93 -7.69
N VAL A 80 -34.53 -19.71 -7.42
CA VAL A 80 -34.42 -19.05 -6.12
C VAL A 80 -35.79 -18.96 -5.46
N GLY A 81 -35.91 -19.45 -4.23
CA GLY A 81 -37.13 -19.37 -3.45
C GLY A 81 -37.32 -20.59 -2.56
N ASP A 82 -38.07 -20.42 -1.46
CA ASP A 82 -38.34 -21.49 -0.50
C ASP A 82 -38.99 -22.71 -1.18
N GLU A 83 -39.85 -22.46 -2.17
CA GLU A 83 -40.50 -23.48 -2.98
C GLU A 83 -39.92 -23.53 -4.39
N ALA A 84 -39.74 -24.73 -4.92
CA ALA A 84 -39.25 -24.96 -6.28
C ALA A 84 -40.41 -24.94 -7.28
N ILE A 85 -40.86 -23.74 -7.67
CA ILE A 85 -41.91 -23.53 -8.67
C ILE A 85 -41.34 -23.80 -10.08
N ASP A 86 -42.13 -24.45 -10.94
CA ASP A 86 -41.78 -24.76 -12.34
C ASP A 86 -40.41 -25.45 -12.51
N PHE A 87 -40.10 -26.34 -11.58
CA PHE A 87 -38.80 -27.02 -11.51
C PHE A 87 -38.46 -27.79 -12.81
N ASN A 88 -39.46 -28.40 -13.45
CA ASN A 88 -39.22 -29.25 -14.62
C ASN A 88 -38.83 -28.42 -15.84
N GLU A 89 -39.48 -27.29 -16.03
CA GLU A 89 -39.31 -26.34 -17.12
C GLU A 89 -37.92 -25.69 -17.02
N VAL A 90 -37.58 -25.21 -15.82
CA VAL A 90 -36.27 -24.61 -15.52
C VAL A 90 -35.12 -25.63 -15.64
N ARG A 91 -35.37 -26.88 -15.25
CA ARG A 91 -34.42 -27.99 -15.47
C ARG A 91 -34.25 -28.30 -16.95
N GLU A 92 -35.33 -28.38 -17.70
CA GLU A 92 -35.30 -28.70 -19.13
C GLU A 92 -34.50 -27.64 -19.91
N MET A 93 -34.63 -26.36 -19.56
CA MET A 93 -33.83 -25.27 -20.14
C MET A 93 -32.32 -25.50 -19.96
N ALA A 94 -31.86 -25.86 -18.76
CA ALA A 94 -30.44 -26.12 -18.52
C ALA A 94 -29.94 -27.40 -19.18
N CYS A 95 -30.71 -28.49 -19.07
CA CYS A 95 -30.31 -29.81 -19.57
C CYS A 95 -30.24 -29.86 -21.09
N ASN A 96 -31.16 -29.21 -21.79
CA ASN A 96 -31.16 -29.17 -23.26
C ASN A 96 -29.96 -28.38 -23.82
N ASN A 97 -29.43 -27.44 -23.05
CA ASN A 97 -28.32 -26.55 -23.39
C ASN A 97 -27.02 -26.87 -22.62
N ARG A 98 -26.75 -28.15 -22.33
CA ARG A 98 -25.47 -28.64 -21.77
C ARG A 98 -25.01 -28.01 -20.44
N GLY A 99 -25.93 -27.40 -19.68
CA GLY A 99 -25.64 -26.77 -18.40
C GLY A 99 -26.00 -27.61 -17.19
N TYR A 100 -26.34 -26.94 -16.09
CA TYR A 100 -26.73 -27.55 -14.83
C TYR A 100 -27.76 -26.66 -14.12
N MET A 101 -28.68 -27.30 -13.39
CA MET A 101 -29.76 -26.63 -12.66
C MET A 101 -29.55 -26.78 -11.16
N VAL A 102 -29.74 -25.69 -10.43
CA VAL A 102 -29.56 -25.60 -8.98
C VAL A 102 -30.78 -24.90 -8.37
N HIS A 103 -31.36 -25.48 -7.32
CA HIS A 103 -32.37 -24.83 -6.49
C HIS A 103 -31.74 -24.25 -5.23
N VAL A 104 -31.96 -22.97 -4.99
CA VAL A 104 -31.44 -22.16 -3.88
C VAL A 104 -32.63 -21.72 -3.03
N ALA A 105 -32.85 -22.40 -1.90
CA ALA A 105 -33.95 -22.07 -1.00
C ALA A 105 -33.56 -20.95 -0.03
N ASN A 106 -32.38 -21.08 0.58
CA ASN A 106 -31.91 -20.21 1.67
C ASN A 106 -30.58 -19.51 1.33
N MET A 107 -30.22 -18.48 2.09
CA MET A 107 -28.93 -17.80 1.94
C MET A 107 -27.72 -18.74 2.12
N ALA A 108 -27.86 -19.78 2.96
CA ALA A 108 -26.82 -20.80 3.14
C ALA A 108 -26.59 -21.64 1.86
N ASP A 109 -27.66 -21.88 1.09
CA ASP A 109 -27.56 -22.61 -0.18
C ASP A 109 -26.79 -21.83 -1.24
N VAL A 110 -26.75 -20.49 -1.14
CA VAL A 110 -26.02 -19.66 -2.09
C VAL A 110 -24.53 -20.03 -2.07
N ASP A 111 -23.92 -20.10 -0.89
CA ASP A 111 -22.48 -20.38 -0.76
C ASP A 111 -22.13 -21.80 -1.24
N GLU A 112 -22.94 -22.79 -0.88
CA GLU A 112 -22.68 -24.18 -1.26
C GLU A 112 -22.98 -24.45 -2.74
N LYS A 113 -24.13 -23.99 -3.22
CA LYS A 113 -24.67 -24.46 -4.51
C LYS A 113 -24.29 -23.59 -5.69
N ILE A 114 -23.93 -22.32 -5.49
CA ILE A 114 -23.53 -21.44 -6.61
C ILE A 114 -22.28 -21.94 -7.31
N HIS A 115 -21.40 -22.66 -6.62
CA HIS A 115 -20.14 -23.18 -7.19
C HIS A 115 -20.32 -24.42 -8.08
N HIS A 116 -21.52 -25.00 -8.18
CA HIS A 116 -21.74 -26.25 -8.94
C HIS A 116 -21.50 -26.13 -10.45
N TYR A 117 -21.67 -24.94 -11.05
CA TYR A 117 -21.39 -24.74 -12.48
C TYR A 117 -19.92 -25.06 -12.83
N ILE A 118 -18.98 -24.78 -11.90
CA ILE A 118 -17.54 -25.04 -12.07
C ILE A 118 -17.28 -26.52 -12.36
N ARG A 119 -18.01 -27.43 -11.69
CA ARG A 119 -17.89 -28.87 -11.90
C ARG A 119 -18.30 -29.29 -13.32
N ARG A 120 -19.23 -28.58 -13.96
CA ARG A 120 -19.61 -28.86 -15.35
C ARG A 120 -18.56 -28.30 -16.29
N MET A 121 -18.08 -27.09 -16.04
CA MET A 121 -17.06 -26.45 -16.87
C MET A 121 -15.70 -27.17 -16.81
N SER A 122 -15.31 -27.73 -15.67
CA SER A 122 -14.00 -28.39 -15.53
C SER A 122 -13.85 -29.73 -16.27
N ARG A 123 -14.93 -30.26 -16.86
CA ARG A 123 -14.90 -31.55 -17.58
C ARG A 123 -14.06 -31.51 -18.85
N VAL A 124 -14.12 -30.41 -19.60
CA VAL A 124 -13.33 -30.25 -20.83
C VAL A 124 -11.82 -30.19 -20.51
N VAL A 125 -11.47 -29.58 -19.38
CA VAL A 125 -10.09 -29.52 -18.88
C VAL A 125 -9.53 -30.92 -18.62
N GLY A 126 -10.33 -31.83 -18.04
CA GLY A 126 -9.91 -33.20 -17.73
C GLY A 126 -9.48 -34.03 -18.94
N ARG A 127 -10.13 -33.83 -20.10
CA ARG A 127 -9.86 -34.58 -21.34
C ARG A 127 -8.66 -34.01 -22.10
N HIS A 128 -8.62 -32.70 -22.30
CA HIS A 128 -7.58 -32.04 -23.10
C HIS A 128 -6.25 -31.83 -22.37
N TYR A 129 -6.16 -32.21 -21.09
CA TYR A 129 -4.94 -32.04 -20.32
C TYR A 129 -3.74 -32.83 -20.85
N LYS A 130 -3.97 -34.01 -21.43
CA LYS A 130 -2.88 -34.82 -22.01
C LYS A 130 -2.29 -34.18 -23.27
N GLU A 131 -3.07 -33.41 -24.01
CA GLU A 131 -2.71 -32.81 -25.31
C GLU A 131 -2.01 -31.45 -25.14
N SER A 132 -2.33 -30.74 -24.07
CA SER A 132 -1.87 -29.37 -23.77
C SER A 132 -0.58 -29.29 -22.95
N GLY A 133 -0.18 -30.39 -22.31
CA GLY A 133 0.96 -30.44 -21.40
C GLY A 133 0.64 -29.88 -20.01
N GLN A 134 1.56 -30.08 -19.06
CA GLN A 134 1.44 -29.59 -17.68
C GLN A 134 1.51 -28.04 -17.64
N LEU A 135 0.38 -27.38 -17.76
CA LEU A 135 0.27 -25.93 -17.58
C LEU A 135 -0.02 -25.62 -16.10
N SER A 136 0.91 -24.91 -15.47
CA SER A 136 0.69 -24.35 -14.14
C SER A 136 -0.04 -23.02 -14.26
N TRP A 137 -1.05 -22.79 -13.44
CA TRP A 137 -1.76 -21.50 -13.39
C TRP A 137 -1.37 -20.74 -12.16
N TRP A 138 -1.14 -19.45 -12.36
CA TRP A 138 -0.80 -18.53 -11.31
C TRP A 138 -1.97 -17.62 -10.99
N THR A 139 -2.28 -17.48 -9.71
CA THR A 139 -3.27 -16.50 -9.28
C THR A 139 -2.67 -15.10 -9.21
N GLY A 140 -3.52 -14.08 -9.35
CA GLY A 140 -3.19 -12.73 -8.90
C GLY A 140 -2.84 -12.69 -7.40
N VAL A 141 -2.40 -11.52 -6.95
CA VAL A 141 -1.96 -11.35 -5.56
C VAL A 141 -3.15 -11.30 -4.62
N TYR A 142 -3.09 -12.08 -3.56
CA TYR A 142 -4.08 -12.02 -2.50
C TYR A 142 -3.45 -12.20 -1.11
N ARG A 143 -4.19 -11.80 -0.07
CA ARG A 143 -3.75 -11.86 1.32
C ARG A 143 -4.13 -13.20 1.93
N GLU A 144 -3.15 -13.97 2.38
CA GLU A 144 -3.34 -15.29 2.99
C GLU A 144 -2.88 -15.30 4.45
N ARG A 145 -3.51 -16.15 5.28
CA ARG A 145 -3.04 -16.45 6.64
C ARG A 145 -2.10 -17.65 6.57
N LEU A 146 -0.79 -17.38 6.53
CA LEU A 146 0.21 -18.45 6.57
C LEU A 146 0.48 -18.89 8.02
N TYR A 147 0.40 -20.20 8.25
CA TYR A 147 0.71 -20.83 9.53
C TYR A 147 2.21 -21.13 9.60
N LEU A 148 3.00 -20.19 10.12
CA LEU A 148 4.42 -20.42 10.37
C LEU A 148 4.65 -21.06 11.76
N PRO A 149 5.69 -21.90 11.94
CA PRO A 149 6.13 -22.35 13.26
C PRO A 149 6.58 -21.14 14.12
N ARG A 150 6.31 -21.15 15.43
CA ARG A 150 6.78 -20.09 16.34
C ARG A 150 8.32 -20.03 16.34
N PRO A 151 8.94 -18.84 16.20
CA PRO A 151 10.24 -18.61 16.81
C PRO A 151 10.03 -18.53 18.33
N GLU A 152 10.72 -19.38 19.09
CA GLU A 152 10.70 -19.35 20.56
C GLU A 152 11.35 -18.05 21.05
N VAL A 153 10.56 -17.00 21.26
CA VAL A 153 10.96 -15.92 22.18
C VAL A 153 10.69 -16.48 23.57
N PHE A 154 11.72 -17.08 24.17
CA PHE A 154 11.71 -17.34 25.60
C PHE A 154 11.62 -15.97 26.30
N ALA A 155 10.50 -15.75 26.99
CA ALA A 155 10.48 -14.76 28.06
C ALA A 155 11.68 -15.06 28.98
N GLU A 156 12.45 -14.04 29.33
CA GLU A 156 13.58 -14.15 30.24
C GLU A 156 13.18 -14.99 31.46
N PRO A 157 14.03 -15.93 31.91
CA PRO A 157 13.71 -16.74 33.08
C PRO A 157 13.66 -15.83 34.30
N VAL A 158 12.45 -15.54 34.78
CA VAL A 158 12.23 -15.02 36.13
C VAL A 158 12.94 -15.98 37.08
N PRO A 159 13.82 -15.51 37.99
CA PRO A 159 14.57 -16.40 38.88
C PRO A 159 13.60 -17.13 39.81
N ILE A 160 13.45 -18.44 39.61
CA ILE A 160 12.57 -19.28 40.42
C ILE A 160 13.33 -19.76 41.66
N THR A 161 12.82 -19.43 42.84
CA THR A 161 13.28 -19.97 44.13
C THR A 161 12.91 -21.45 44.27
N ASN A 162 13.69 -22.19 45.07
CA ASN A 162 13.76 -23.67 45.16
C ASN A 162 12.47 -24.45 45.51
N GLN A 163 11.29 -23.83 45.56
CA GLN A 163 10.04 -24.51 45.97
C GLN A 163 9.17 -25.04 44.81
N SER A 164 9.54 -24.82 43.54
CA SER A 164 8.70 -25.18 42.38
C SER A 164 9.04 -26.52 41.69
N PHE A 165 10.14 -27.18 42.08
CA PHE A 165 10.64 -28.37 41.36
C PHE A 165 9.72 -29.61 41.48
N ALA A 166 8.94 -29.71 42.56
CA ALA A 166 8.05 -30.85 42.80
C ALA A 166 6.75 -30.80 41.96
N VAL A 167 6.34 -29.61 41.49
CA VAL A 167 5.09 -29.45 40.72
C VAL A 167 5.32 -29.75 39.23
N MET A 168 6.52 -29.50 38.70
CA MET A 168 6.81 -29.72 37.27
C MET A 168 6.89 -31.22 36.88
N ASN A 169 7.39 -32.09 37.75
CA ASN A 169 7.50 -33.53 37.43
C ASN A 169 6.14 -34.23 37.32
N LYS A 170 5.08 -33.68 37.91
CA LYS A 170 3.72 -34.24 37.80
C LYS A 170 2.98 -33.83 36.52
N MET A 171 3.47 -32.80 35.81
CA MET A 171 2.91 -32.36 34.53
C MET A 171 3.61 -32.99 33.31
N ALA A 172 4.81 -33.57 33.47
CA ALA A 172 5.58 -34.13 32.37
C ALA A 172 4.99 -35.44 31.78
N SER A 173 4.22 -36.22 32.56
CA SER A 173 3.70 -37.53 32.12
C SER A 173 2.38 -37.49 31.33
N ARG A 174 1.83 -36.29 31.05
CA ARG A 174 0.59 -36.11 30.26
C ARG A 174 0.80 -35.31 28.96
N ARG A 175 1.98 -35.38 28.35
CA ARG A 175 2.16 -34.87 26.97
C ARG A 175 1.56 -35.86 25.97
N LYS A 176 0.24 -35.81 25.79
CA LYS A 176 -0.33 -36.06 24.46
C LYS A 176 0.41 -35.10 23.52
N ILE A 177 0.91 -35.60 22.39
CA ILE A 177 1.42 -34.77 21.30
C ILE A 177 0.24 -33.91 20.82
N ARG A 178 0.03 -32.79 21.50
CA ARG A 178 -0.86 -31.74 21.06
C ARG A 178 -0.07 -31.09 19.94
N LEU A 179 -0.43 -31.39 18.69
CA LEU A 179 -0.01 -30.59 17.54
C LEU A 179 -0.09 -29.14 17.99
N GLN A 180 1.08 -28.49 18.09
CA GLN A 180 1.15 -27.12 18.59
C GLN A 180 0.21 -26.31 17.70
N LYS A 181 -0.76 -25.64 18.34
CA LYS A 181 -1.73 -24.80 17.64
C LYS A 181 -0.92 -23.71 16.96
N SER A 182 -0.65 -23.85 15.66
CA SER A 182 0.04 -22.86 14.85
C SER A 182 -0.79 -21.59 14.92
N GLU A 183 -0.31 -20.62 15.69
CA GLU A 183 -1.01 -19.36 15.89
C GLU A 183 -0.74 -18.47 14.67
N ALA A 184 -1.78 -18.16 13.91
CA ALA A 184 -1.70 -17.36 12.69
C ALA A 184 -1.30 -15.92 13.02
N ARG A 185 0.00 -15.61 13.03
CA ARG A 185 0.48 -14.26 13.37
C ARG A 185 0.82 -13.37 12.18
N SER A 186 1.18 -13.89 11.01
CA SER A 186 1.51 -13.05 9.85
C SER A 186 0.59 -13.33 8.66
N ARG A 187 -0.40 -12.46 8.47
CA ARG A 187 -1.06 -12.31 7.16
C ARG A 187 -0.01 -11.82 6.17
N MET A 188 0.20 -12.54 5.07
CA MET A 188 1.18 -12.17 4.04
C MET A 188 0.52 -12.15 2.67
N PHE A 189 1.04 -11.31 1.77
CA PHE A 189 0.64 -11.35 0.37
C PHE A 189 1.33 -12.51 -0.33
N VAL A 190 0.53 -13.34 -1.00
CA VAL A 190 0.98 -14.54 -1.70
C VAL A 190 0.44 -14.53 -3.12
N THR A 191 1.14 -15.26 -3.98
CA THR A 191 0.61 -15.74 -5.26
C THR A 191 0.62 -17.27 -5.20
N THR A 192 -0.33 -17.90 -5.87
CA THR A 192 -0.53 -19.34 -5.77
C THR A 192 -0.33 -19.99 -7.12
N VAL A 193 0.56 -20.99 -7.15
CA VAL A 193 0.72 -21.87 -8.30
C VAL A 193 -0.24 -23.02 -8.13
N SER A 194 -1.03 -23.27 -9.16
CA SER A 194 -2.07 -24.29 -9.16
C SER A 194 -1.91 -25.26 -10.32
N TYR A 195 -2.17 -26.53 -10.04
CA TYR A 195 -2.12 -27.65 -10.98
C TYR A 195 -3.45 -28.42 -10.92
N PRO A 196 -4.04 -28.77 -12.07
CA PRO A 196 -5.23 -29.59 -12.09
C PRO A 196 -4.85 -31.04 -11.74
N VAL A 197 -5.59 -31.64 -10.83
CA VAL A 197 -5.45 -33.07 -10.48
C VAL A 197 -6.45 -33.84 -11.31
N ILE A 198 -5.95 -34.65 -12.24
CA ILE A 198 -6.77 -35.40 -13.19
C ILE A 198 -6.49 -36.89 -13.03
N VAL A 199 -7.54 -37.67 -12.88
CA VAL A 199 -7.49 -39.14 -12.79
C VAL A 199 -8.42 -39.69 -13.86
N ASN A 200 -7.92 -40.56 -14.75
CA ASN A 200 -8.72 -41.16 -15.83
C ASN A 200 -9.53 -40.12 -16.64
N GLU A 201 -8.90 -39.02 -17.06
CA GLU A 201 -9.52 -37.93 -17.84
C GLU A 201 -10.67 -37.20 -17.11
N THR A 202 -10.79 -37.41 -15.81
CA THR A 202 -11.73 -36.70 -14.95
C THR A 202 -10.99 -35.72 -14.05
N PHE A 203 -11.47 -34.47 -14.03
CA PHE A 203 -10.98 -33.45 -13.12
C PHE A 203 -11.41 -33.77 -11.68
N MET A 204 -10.45 -34.04 -10.81
CA MET A 204 -10.69 -34.40 -9.40
C MET A 204 -10.59 -33.20 -8.47
N GLY A 205 -9.75 -32.22 -8.82
CA GLY A 205 -9.53 -31.03 -8.01
C GLY A 205 -8.30 -30.25 -8.45
N VAL A 206 -7.83 -29.37 -7.58
CA VAL A 206 -6.65 -28.53 -7.82
C VAL A 206 -5.66 -28.72 -6.69
N ALA A 207 -4.41 -29.02 -7.02
CA ALA A 207 -3.30 -28.98 -6.07
C ALA A 207 -2.61 -27.62 -6.21
N ALA A 208 -2.32 -26.96 -5.09
CA ALA A 208 -1.80 -25.60 -5.11
C ALA A 208 -0.72 -25.37 -4.05
N VAL A 209 0.21 -24.47 -4.36
CA VAL A 209 1.28 -24.05 -3.45
C VAL A 209 1.33 -22.52 -3.41
N ASN A 210 1.27 -21.97 -2.19
CA ASN A 210 1.32 -20.53 -1.95
C ASN A 210 2.77 -20.07 -1.85
N ILE A 211 3.13 -19.03 -2.59
CA ILE A 211 4.46 -18.43 -2.60
C ILE A 211 4.35 -17.00 -2.03
N PRO A 212 5.04 -16.70 -0.92
CA PRO A 212 5.10 -15.34 -0.39
C PRO A 212 5.76 -14.38 -1.39
N LEU A 213 5.15 -13.20 -1.60
CA LEU A 213 5.71 -12.18 -2.48
C LEU A 213 7.08 -11.69 -2.01
N THR A 214 7.37 -11.78 -0.71
CA THR A 214 8.68 -11.44 -0.14
C THR A 214 9.80 -12.32 -0.70
N GLU A 215 9.54 -13.59 -1.01
CA GLU A 215 10.55 -14.48 -1.61
C GLU A 215 10.80 -14.15 -3.07
N ILE A 216 9.75 -13.75 -3.79
CA ILE A 216 9.84 -13.31 -5.19
C ILE A 216 10.62 -11.99 -5.27
N ALA A 217 10.24 -11.00 -4.45
CA ALA A 217 10.90 -9.69 -4.39
C ALA A 217 12.39 -9.80 -4.01
N GLN A 218 12.78 -10.80 -3.23
CA GLN A 218 14.18 -11.05 -2.89
C GLN A 218 15.04 -11.52 -4.07
N LYS A 219 14.46 -12.01 -5.17
CA LYS A 219 15.19 -12.31 -6.42
C LYS A 219 15.46 -11.04 -7.22
N SER A 220 14.51 -10.11 -7.24
CA SER A 220 14.55 -8.85 -7.97
C SER A 220 15.15 -7.73 -7.12
N HIS A 221 16.40 -7.92 -6.70
CA HIS A 221 16.99 -7.17 -5.60
C HIS A 221 17.43 -5.72 -5.98
N PRO A 222 17.00 -4.65 -5.26
CA PRO A 222 17.32 -3.25 -5.59
C PRO A 222 18.82 -2.94 -5.63
N ALA A 223 19.60 -3.58 -4.76
CA ALA A 223 21.06 -3.48 -4.70
C ALA A 223 21.76 -3.62 -6.07
N ASN A 224 21.18 -4.33 -7.04
CA ASN A 224 21.77 -4.52 -8.36
C ASN A 224 21.48 -3.39 -9.35
N ILE A 225 20.41 -2.60 -9.13
CA ILE A 225 19.88 -1.67 -10.12
C ILE A 225 19.96 -0.19 -9.74
N GLY A 226 20.06 0.12 -8.44
CA GLY A 226 20.05 1.49 -7.92
C GLY A 226 18.86 1.72 -6.99
N ALA A 227 18.82 2.87 -6.31
CA ALA A 227 17.78 3.19 -5.32
C ALA A 227 16.59 3.99 -5.89
N LYS A 228 16.69 4.47 -7.13
CA LYS A 228 15.58 5.12 -7.85
C LYS A 228 14.89 4.13 -8.78
N SER A 229 15.67 3.24 -9.39
CA SER A 229 15.19 2.16 -10.26
C SER A 229 14.52 1.05 -9.44
N TYR A 230 13.56 0.35 -10.06
CA TYR A 230 12.87 -0.76 -9.42
C TYR A 230 12.45 -1.83 -10.43
N PHE A 231 12.30 -3.04 -9.92
CA PHE A 231 11.59 -4.10 -10.61
C PHE A 231 10.12 -4.05 -10.26
N PHE A 232 9.30 -4.47 -11.20
CA PHE A 232 7.88 -4.71 -11.00
C PHE A 232 7.46 -5.95 -11.74
N MET A 233 6.36 -6.56 -11.32
CA MET A 233 5.80 -7.74 -11.96
C MET A 233 4.33 -7.51 -12.28
N LEU A 234 3.94 -7.90 -13.48
CA LEU A 234 2.57 -7.84 -13.95
C LEU A 234 2.05 -9.24 -14.24
N ASP A 235 0.75 -9.45 -14.06
CA ASP A 235 0.06 -10.62 -14.59
C ASP A 235 -0.24 -10.45 -16.10
N GLN A 236 -0.82 -11.48 -16.74
CA GLN A 236 -1.20 -11.43 -18.16
C GLN A 236 -2.30 -10.41 -18.47
N ASN A 237 -3.06 -10.01 -17.46
CA ASN A 237 -4.08 -8.96 -17.57
C ASN A 237 -3.49 -7.57 -17.38
N GLY A 238 -2.19 -7.46 -17.08
CA GLY A 238 -1.49 -6.22 -16.78
C GLY A 238 -1.81 -5.64 -15.39
N PHE A 239 -2.38 -6.44 -14.49
CA PHE A 239 -2.49 -6.08 -13.07
C PHE A 239 -1.17 -6.27 -12.36
N VAL A 240 -0.90 -5.38 -11.41
CA VAL A 240 0.37 -5.33 -10.71
C VAL A 240 0.41 -6.38 -9.61
N MET A 241 1.39 -7.26 -9.69
CA MET A 241 1.71 -8.20 -8.62
C MET A 241 2.67 -7.60 -7.59
N THR A 242 3.77 -7.03 -8.07
CA THR A 242 4.79 -6.42 -7.20
C THR A 242 5.20 -5.08 -7.78
N HIS A 243 5.19 -4.03 -6.97
CA HIS A 243 5.65 -2.70 -7.35
C HIS A 243 5.91 -1.86 -6.08
N PRO A 244 6.96 -1.00 -6.02
CA PRO A 244 7.26 -0.22 -4.82
C PRO A 244 6.17 0.76 -4.38
N GLN A 245 5.37 1.28 -5.33
CA GLN A 245 4.23 2.19 -5.07
C GLN A 245 2.92 1.45 -4.75
N LEU A 246 2.88 0.12 -4.88
CA LEU A 246 1.68 -0.64 -4.52
C LEU A 246 1.55 -0.65 -2.99
N ARG A 247 0.43 -0.13 -2.48
CA ARG A 247 0.14 -0.03 -1.05
C ARG A 247 -1.18 -0.74 -0.74
N PRO A 248 -1.14 -2.08 -0.59
CA PRO A 248 -2.33 -2.88 -0.32
C PRO A 248 -2.99 -2.62 1.04
N ILE A 249 -2.21 -2.09 1.99
CA ILE A 249 -2.63 -1.77 3.35
C ILE A 249 -2.66 -0.25 3.48
N ASP A 250 -3.73 0.27 4.06
CA ASP A 250 -3.85 1.67 4.40
C ASP A 250 -2.82 2.02 5.51
N PRO A 251 -1.93 3.02 5.29
CA PRO A 251 -0.91 3.38 6.27
C PRO A 251 -1.48 3.87 7.60
N VAL A 252 -2.66 4.51 7.59
CA VAL A 252 -3.31 5.10 8.77
C VAL A 252 -4.17 4.06 9.47
N THR A 253 -5.13 3.47 8.76
CA THR A 253 -6.12 2.57 9.38
C THR A 253 -5.61 1.14 9.55
N LYS A 254 -4.51 0.78 8.89
CA LYS A 254 -3.94 -0.58 8.81
C LYS A 254 -4.91 -1.64 8.26
N TYR A 255 -6.05 -1.22 7.71
CA TYR A 255 -6.96 -2.12 7.01
C TYR A 255 -6.46 -2.41 5.59
N HIS A 256 -6.91 -3.55 5.07
CA HIS A 256 -6.66 -3.90 3.68
C HIS A 256 -7.57 -3.05 2.79
N LYS A 257 -6.99 -2.51 1.73
CA LYS A 257 -7.78 -1.87 0.67
C LYS A 257 -8.52 -2.97 -0.09
N GLN A 258 -9.72 -2.72 -0.58
CA GLN A 258 -10.50 -3.76 -1.27
C GLN A 258 -9.98 -4.01 -2.71
N ASN A 259 -9.53 -2.96 -3.41
CA ASN A 259 -9.16 -3.02 -4.83
C ASN A 259 -7.65 -3.23 -5.10
N TYR A 260 -6.86 -3.65 -4.11
CA TYR A 260 -5.39 -3.73 -4.24
C TYR A 260 -4.90 -4.74 -5.28
N ASN A 261 -5.70 -5.77 -5.57
CA ASN A 261 -5.38 -6.87 -6.48
C ASN A 261 -5.68 -6.56 -7.95
N ASN A 262 -6.47 -5.50 -8.23
CA ASN A 262 -6.88 -5.11 -9.57
C ASN A 262 -6.25 -3.77 -10.00
N MET A 263 -5.12 -3.39 -9.40
CA MET A 263 -4.43 -2.15 -9.74
C MET A 263 -3.59 -2.32 -11.02
N ASP A 264 -3.71 -1.37 -11.93
CA ASP A 264 -2.89 -1.28 -13.16
C ASP A 264 -1.59 -0.51 -12.92
N LEU A 265 -0.53 -0.81 -13.67
CA LEU A 265 0.72 -0.04 -13.69
C LEU A 265 0.44 1.45 -13.96
N LEU A 266 -0.44 1.75 -14.92
CA LEU A 266 -0.76 3.13 -15.31
C LEU A 266 -1.54 3.89 -14.23
N GLU A 267 -2.22 3.17 -13.33
CA GLU A 267 -2.93 3.76 -12.20
C GLU A 267 -2.02 3.97 -11.00
N LEU A 268 -0.97 3.14 -10.86
CA LEU A 268 0.04 3.26 -9.81
C LEU A 268 1.07 4.36 -10.13
N GLU A 269 1.52 4.43 -11.38
CA GLU A 269 2.53 5.39 -11.81
C GLU A 269 1.87 6.67 -12.32
N VAL A 270 1.76 7.65 -11.44
CA VAL A 270 1.20 8.97 -11.77
C VAL A 270 2.19 9.70 -12.68
N GLY A 271 1.79 10.12 -13.88
CA GLY A 271 2.69 10.89 -14.76
C GLY A 271 2.86 12.35 -14.30
N GLN A 272 4.07 12.90 -14.49
CA GLN A 272 4.43 14.28 -14.15
C GLN A 272 3.91 15.29 -15.18
N ASN A 273 4.33 15.09 -16.42
CA ASN A 273 3.88 15.77 -17.63
C ASN A 273 3.69 14.68 -18.66
N GLN A 274 2.72 14.84 -19.54
CA GLN A 274 2.20 13.72 -20.28
C GLN A 274 2.99 13.43 -21.59
N ASN A 275 4.32 13.41 -21.49
CA ASN A 275 5.23 13.20 -22.62
C ASN A 275 5.89 11.82 -22.54
N VAL A 276 5.87 11.06 -23.63
CA VAL A 276 6.62 9.80 -23.80
C VAL A 276 7.73 10.03 -24.82
N ARG A 277 8.91 9.44 -24.59
CA ARG A 277 10.06 9.57 -25.48
C ARG A 277 10.64 8.20 -25.82
N SER A 278 10.87 7.92 -27.11
CA SER A 278 11.69 6.75 -27.50
C SER A 278 13.14 6.95 -27.06
N SER A 279 13.69 5.96 -26.37
CA SER A 279 15.05 5.98 -25.82
C SER A 279 16.14 5.96 -26.92
N GLN A 280 15.82 5.39 -28.10
CA GLN A 280 16.81 5.12 -29.15
C GLN A 280 17.01 6.26 -30.17
N LYS A 281 16.11 7.26 -30.20
CA LYS A 281 16.22 8.41 -31.11
C LYS A 281 16.33 9.72 -30.34
N SER A 282 17.51 10.02 -29.80
CA SER A 282 17.79 11.30 -29.15
C SER A 282 17.73 12.52 -30.09
N GLN A 283 17.43 12.35 -31.38
CA GLN A 283 17.30 13.42 -32.39
C GLN A 283 16.09 13.28 -33.32
N ALA A 284 15.31 12.21 -33.20
CA ALA A 284 14.03 12.07 -33.89
C ALA A 284 13.02 11.66 -32.83
N VAL A 285 12.48 12.67 -32.16
CA VAL A 285 11.25 12.58 -31.35
C VAL A 285 10.31 11.61 -32.07
N SER A 286 9.92 10.49 -31.44
CA SER A 286 8.75 9.79 -31.96
C SER A 286 7.62 10.82 -31.90
N ASP A 287 7.06 11.20 -33.04
CA ASP A 287 6.21 12.38 -33.25
C ASP A 287 4.88 12.43 -32.45
N LEU A 288 4.72 11.63 -31.37
CA LEU A 288 3.70 11.91 -30.34
C LEU A 288 4.27 12.84 -29.27
N VAL A 289 4.36 14.12 -29.61
CA VAL A 289 4.36 15.20 -28.62
C VAL A 289 2.91 15.64 -28.49
N CYS A 290 2.27 15.35 -27.36
CA CYS A 290 0.92 15.87 -27.13
C CYS A 290 1.04 17.39 -26.90
N GLU A 291 0.67 18.18 -27.91
CA GLU A 291 0.59 19.63 -27.78
C GLU A 291 -0.62 20.02 -26.90
N SER A 292 -0.48 21.08 -26.12
CA SER A 292 -1.53 21.52 -25.18
C SER A 292 -2.82 21.92 -25.92
N GLY A 293 -3.93 21.23 -25.66
CA GLY A 293 -5.25 21.46 -26.28
C GLY A 293 -6.36 20.57 -25.69
N ALA A 294 -7.57 20.62 -26.23
CA ALA A 294 -8.73 19.86 -25.74
C ALA A 294 -8.53 18.32 -25.80
N ASN A 295 -7.68 17.83 -26.71
CA ASN A 295 -7.40 16.40 -26.91
C ASN A 295 -6.11 15.94 -26.20
N TYR A 296 -5.52 16.78 -25.35
CA TYR A 296 -4.25 16.49 -24.68
C TYR A 296 -4.38 15.28 -23.72
N ALA A 297 -5.49 15.17 -22.98
CA ALA A 297 -5.70 14.05 -22.06
C ALA A 297 -5.85 12.70 -22.80
N GLU A 298 -6.49 12.69 -23.96
CA GLU A 298 -6.74 11.51 -24.79
C GLU A 298 -5.44 11.00 -25.45
N CYS A 299 -4.67 11.90 -26.06
CA CYS A 299 -3.35 11.61 -26.65
C CYS A 299 -2.40 10.94 -25.66
N VAL A 300 -2.54 11.28 -24.38
CA VAL A 300 -1.65 10.84 -23.31
C VAL A 300 -2.02 9.48 -22.81
N ASP A 301 -3.32 9.23 -22.70
CA ASP A 301 -3.83 7.92 -22.38
C ASP A 301 -3.39 6.91 -23.44
N ASP A 302 -3.40 7.29 -24.72
CA ASP A 302 -2.87 6.48 -25.84
C ASP A 302 -1.37 6.20 -25.74
N LEU A 303 -0.58 7.20 -25.35
CA LEU A 303 0.85 7.04 -25.10
C LEU A 303 1.14 6.06 -23.95
N ARG A 304 0.38 6.16 -22.86
CA ARG A 304 0.50 5.26 -21.72
C ARG A 304 0.04 3.84 -22.07
N LYS A 305 -1.04 3.71 -22.84
CA LYS A 305 -1.50 2.44 -23.42
C LYS A 305 -0.40 1.81 -24.29
N ALA A 306 0.39 2.59 -25.03
CA ALA A 306 1.51 2.09 -25.82
C ALA A 306 2.63 1.50 -24.94
N VAL A 307 3.02 2.18 -23.86
CA VAL A 307 4.01 1.66 -22.88
C VAL A 307 3.50 0.37 -22.24
N ARG A 308 2.24 0.36 -21.79
CA ARG A 308 1.60 -0.84 -21.23
C ARG A 308 1.56 -1.99 -22.22
N LYS A 309 1.23 -1.71 -23.49
CA LYS A 309 1.23 -2.70 -24.58
C LYS A 309 2.63 -3.29 -24.80
N MET A 310 3.66 -2.44 -24.89
CA MET A 310 5.06 -2.86 -25.01
C MET A 310 5.45 -3.82 -23.88
N ILE A 311 5.10 -3.49 -22.64
CA ILE A 311 5.41 -4.31 -21.46
C ILE A 311 4.67 -5.65 -21.53
N ILE A 312 3.36 -5.65 -21.78
CA ILE A 312 2.55 -6.88 -21.84
C ILE A 312 3.00 -7.81 -22.98
N ASP A 313 3.39 -7.24 -24.12
CA ASP A 313 3.89 -7.99 -25.27
C ASP A 313 5.38 -8.40 -25.10
N CYS A 314 6.06 -7.93 -24.06
CA CYS A 314 7.48 -8.15 -23.78
C CYS A 314 8.40 -7.73 -24.95
N ASP A 315 8.01 -6.70 -25.68
CA ASP A 315 8.76 -6.20 -26.84
C ASP A 315 9.73 -5.09 -26.41
N ASN A 316 11.03 -5.38 -26.47
CA ASN A 316 12.07 -4.40 -26.16
C ASN A 316 12.69 -3.76 -27.42
N SER A 317 12.06 -3.88 -28.59
CA SER A 317 12.57 -3.31 -29.85
C SER A 317 12.66 -1.78 -29.81
N ASP A 318 11.60 -1.11 -29.33
CA ASP A 318 11.56 0.34 -29.09
C ASP A 318 11.24 0.67 -27.63
N VAL A 319 12.31 0.80 -26.85
CA VAL A 319 12.25 1.06 -25.40
C VAL A 319 11.70 2.47 -25.14
N GLN A 320 10.61 2.53 -24.36
CA GLN A 320 9.93 3.78 -24.04
C GLN A 320 10.45 4.43 -22.73
N GLN A 321 10.47 5.75 -22.70
CA GLN A 321 10.74 6.56 -21.51
C GLN A 321 9.49 7.34 -21.09
N LEU A 322 9.18 7.34 -19.80
CA LEU A 322 8.04 8.05 -19.20
C LEU A 322 8.50 8.92 -18.02
N ASP A 323 7.95 10.13 -17.94
CA ASP A 323 8.12 11.03 -16.79
C ASP A 323 7.02 10.77 -15.75
N VAL A 324 7.40 10.25 -14.59
CA VAL A 324 6.50 9.86 -13.50
C VAL A 324 6.78 10.66 -12.22
N LEU A 325 5.76 10.73 -11.36
CA LEU A 325 5.80 11.27 -10.01
C LEU A 325 5.91 10.10 -9.04
N TYR A 326 7.06 9.98 -8.38
CA TYR A 326 7.32 8.95 -7.39
C TYR A 326 7.03 9.46 -5.98
N ALA A 327 5.99 8.92 -5.34
CA ALA A 327 5.61 9.31 -3.98
C ALA A 327 6.37 8.52 -2.90
N THR A 328 6.51 9.10 -1.70
CA THR A 328 6.95 8.37 -0.50
C THR A 328 5.84 7.46 0.03
N GLU A 329 6.18 6.49 0.87
CA GLU A 329 5.23 5.49 1.42
C GLU A 329 4.02 6.14 2.11
N LEU A 330 4.25 7.26 2.81
CA LEU A 330 3.24 8.03 3.53
C LEU A 330 2.54 9.11 2.68
N LEU A 331 2.89 9.27 1.40
CA LEU A 331 2.42 10.34 0.50
C LEU A 331 2.62 11.77 1.02
N ASP A 332 3.63 11.97 1.86
CA ASP A 332 4.00 13.30 2.34
C ASP A 332 4.86 14.06 1.32
N ARG A 333 5.57 13.35 0.42
CA ARG A 333 6.46 13.95 -0.57
C ARG A 333 6.38 13.22 -1.91
N VAL A 334 6.59 13.96 -3.00
CA VAL A 334 6.48 13.44 -4.36
C VAL A 334 7.62 13.98 -5.22
N TYR A 335 8.40 13.07 -5.82
CA TYR A 335 9.57 13.41 -6.61
C TYR A 335 9.33 13.16 -8.10
N PRO A 336 9.64 14.13 -8.97
CA PRO A 336 9.67 13.88 -10.41
C PRO A 336 10.82 12.93 -10.77
N GLN A 337 10.55 11.95 -11.62
CA GLN A 337 11.48 10.92 -12.03
C GLN A 337 11.21 10.48 -13.47
N THR A 338 12.25 10.46 -14.31
CA THR A 338 12.17 9.89 -15.66
C THR A 338 12.62 8.43 -15.62
N ASN A 339 11.78 7.52 -16.08
CA ASN A 339 12.03 6.08 -16.13
C ASN A 339 12.10 5.56 -17.57
N THR A 340 13.01 4.63 -17.81
CA THR A 340 13.09 3.83 -19.05
C THR A 340 12.64 2.42 -18.74
N TYR A 341 11.67 1.88 -19.50
CA TYR A 341 11.01 0.62 -19.18
C TYR A 341 11.51 -0.53 -20.05
N TYR A 342 11.88 -1.63 -19.41
CA TYR A 342 12.23 -2.90 -20.06
C TYR A 342 11.29 -3.99 -19.55
N ALA A 343 10.94 -4.97 -20.39
CA ALA A 343 10.05 -6.06 -20.01
C ALA A 343 10.54 -7.41 -20.54
N GLU A 344 10.36 -8.47 -19.76
CA GLU A 344 10.69 -9.84 -20.18
C GLU A 344 9.60 -10.80 -19.72
N CYS A 345 9.24 -11.74 -20.60
CA CYS A 345 8.18 -12.72 -20.36
C CYS A 345 8.78 -13.98 -19.74
N ILE A 346 8.38 -14.30 -18.52
CA ILE A 346 8.93 -15.47 -17.83
C ILE A 346 8.36 -16.74 -18.45
N ASN A 347 9.21 -17.59 -19.02
CA ASN A 347 8.77 -18.88 -19.57
C ASN A 347 8.09 -19.75 -18.49
N HIS A 348 6.95 -20.36 -18.81
CA HIS A 348 6.15 -21.23 -17.92
C HIS A 348 5.57 -20.54 -16.67
N ALA A 349 5.70 -19.23 -16.54
CA ALA A 349 4.97 -18.43 -15.57
C ALA A 349 4.20 -17.36 -16.32
N ASN A 350 2.91 -17.24 -16.04
CA ASN A 350 2.03 -16.31 -16.72
C ASN A 350 2.26 -14.86 -16.24
N PHE A 351 3.51 -14.39 -16.23
CA PHE A 351 3.93 -13.11 -15.68
C PHE A 351 4.91 -12.40 -16.58
N VAL A 352 4.86 -11.07 -16.50
CA VAL A 352 5.84 -10.18 -17.10
C VAL A 352 6.71 -9.60 -16.00
N LEU A 353 8.03 -9.73 -16.14
CA LEU A 353 8.99 -9.03 -15.31
C LEU A 353 9.34 -7.69 -15.98
N GLY A 354 8.96 -6.61 -15.33
CA GLY A 354 9.31 -5.25 -15.73
C GLY A 354 10.49 -4.71 -14.94
N LEU A 355 11.32 -3.90 -15.60
CA LEU A 355 12.40 -3.13 -15.00
C LEU A 355 12.25 -1.66 -15.42
N ALA A 356 11.99 -0.79 -14.45
CA ALA A 356 12.03 0.65 -14.63
C ALA A 356 13.40 1.18 -14.21
N VAL A 357 14.21 1.60 -15.18
CA VAL A 357 15.52 2.22 -14.95
C VAL A 357 15.37 3.73 -14.88
N ALA A 358 15.61 4.28 -13.71
CA ALA A 358 15.52 5.71 -13.47
C ALA A 358 16.77 6.43 -14.00
N LYS A 359 16.57 7.60 -14.61
CA LYS A 359 17.68 8.42 -15.10
C LYS A 359 18.74 8.66 -14.01
N GLY A 360 19.99 8.33 -14.34
CA GLY A 360 21.14 8.45 -13.44
C GLY A 360 21.47 7.20 -12.62
N ASP A 361 20.58 6.21 -12.56
CA ASP A 361 20.92 4.85 -12.09
C ASP A 361 21.49 3.97 -13.22
N ASP A 362 21.66 4.56 -14.41
CA ASP A 362 22.22 3.93 -15.61
C ASP A 362 23.70 3.53 -15.43
N TYR A 363 24.39 4.16 -14.48
CA TYR A 363 25.81 3.93 -14.20
C TYR A 363 25.99 3.14 -12.90
N ARG A 364 26.84 2.11 -12.93
CA ARG A 364 27.08 1.22 -11.79
C ARG A 364 28.55 0.99 -11.56
N ILE A 365 28.90 0.77 -10.29
CA ILE A 365 30.24 0.37 -9.90
C ILE A 365 30.40 -1.12 -10.21
N ILE A 366 31.31 -1.44 -11.13
CA ILE A 366 31.63 -2.81 -11.51
C ILE A 366 33.00 -3.16 -10.93
N LYS A 367 33.11 -4.36 -10.37
CA LYS A 367 34.38 -4.90 -9.86
C LYS A 367 35.36 -5.12 -11.01
N LYS A 368 36.63 -4.73 -10.83
CA LYS A 368 37.68 -5.00 -11.82
C LYS A 368 37.98 -6.49 -11.98
N GLN A 369 37.82 -7.28 -10.92
CA GLN A 369 37.99 -8.74 -10.94
C GLN A 369 36.63 -9.45 -11.05
N LYS A 370 36.53 -10.47 -11.93
CA LYS A 370 35.29 -11.24 -12.17
C LYS A 370 34.93 -12.20 -11.03
N LYS A 371 35.88 -12.60 -10.19
CA LYS A 371 35.65 -13.47 -9.03
C LYS A 371 36.18 -12.77 -7.78
N TYR A 372 35.35 -12.69 -6.75
CA TYR A 372 35.78 -12.23 -5.44
C TYR A 372 36.64 -13.30 -4.76
N ASP A 373 37.77 -12.88 -4.19
CA ASP A 373 38.63 -13.75 -3.39
C ASP A 373 38.19 -13.70 -1.92
N PHE A 374 37.53 -14.77 -1.47
CA PHE A 374 37.01 -14.87 -0.11
C PHE A 374 38.12 -14.99 0.94
N GLY A 375 39.34 -15.41 0.58
CA GLY A 375 40.47 -15.47 1.51
C GLY A 375 40.99 -14.09 1.93
N ARG A 376 40.59 -13.02 1.24
CA ARG A 376 40.92 -11.63 1.61
C ARG A 376 40.10 -11.10 2.77
N VAL A 377 38.98 -11.75 3.10
CA VAL A 377 38.05 -11.27 4.13
C VAL A 377 38.76 -11.23 5.48
N LYS A 378 38.82 -10.05 6.10
CA LYS A 378 39.37 -9.85 7.45
C LYS A 378 38.27 -9.64 8.45
N MET A 379 38.37 -10.30 9.61
CA MET A 379 37.39 -10.14 10.69
C MET A 379 37.44 -8.73 11.31
N ASP A 380 38.59 -8.05 11.23
CA ASP A 380 38.75 -6.65 11.67
C ASP A 380 37.74 -5.70 11.00
N TRP A 381 37.26 -6.03 9.79
CA TRP A 381 36.24 -5.23 9.12
C TRP A 381 34.91 -5.20 9.89
N MET A 382 34.62 -6.23 10.69
CA MET A 382 33.37 -6.42 11.43
C MET A 382 33.53 -6.28 12.95
N GLY A 383 34.77 -6.23 13.46
CA GLY A 383 35.08 -6.30 14.90
C GLY A 383 34.50 -5.17 15.76
N ASP A 384 34.25 -4.00 15.18
CA ASP A 384 33.72 -2.83 15.89
C ASP A 384 32.24 -2.96 16.31
N LYS A 385 31.50 -3.95 15.79
CA LYS A 385 30.03 -4.15 15.98
C LYS A 385 29.13 -2.93 15.67
N ARG A 386 29.70 -1.81 15.23
CA ARG A 386 29.06 -0.54 14.85
C ARG A 386 28.53 -0.55 13.41
N TRP A 387 27.82 -1.61 13.08
CA TRP A 387 27.22 -1.80 11.76
C TRP A 387 25.91 -2.58 11.87
N LYS A 388 25.01 -2.38 10.91
CA LYS A 388 23.72 -3.08 10.81
C LYS A 388 23.47 -3.55 9.40
N LEU A 389 22.72 -4.64 9.27
CA LEU A 389 22.25 -5.16 8.00
C LEU A 389 20.76 -4.86 7.80
N HIS A 390 20.38 -4.76 6.53
CA HIS A 390 19.00 -4.62 6.13
C HIS A 390 18.11 -5.73 6.74
N PRO A 391 17.07 -5.39 7.52
CA PRO A 391 16.31 -6.36 8.31
C PRO A 391 15.46 -7.32 7.46
N HIS A 392 15.02 -6.92 6.26
CA HIS A 392 14.23 -7.78 5.38
C HIS A 392 15.05 -8.56 4.35
N TRP A 393 16.32 -8.20 4.12
CA TRP A 393 17.14 -8.90 3.15
C TRP A 393 17.70 -10.16 3.79
N ARG A 394 17.95 -11.17 2.95
CA ARG A 394 18.66 -12.39 3.33
C ARG A 394 19.91 -12.47 2.49
N TYR A 395 21.07 -12.49 3.14
CA TYR A 395 22.36 -12.60 2.46
C TYR A 395 22.75 -14.07 2.29
N CYS A 396 22.67 -14.83 3.38
CA CYS A 396 22.79 -16.27 3.42
C CYS A 396 21.53 -16.89 4.03
N PHE A 397 21.22 -18.15 3.68
CA PHE A 397 20.21 -18.92 4.40
C PHE A 397 20.70 -19.21 5.83
N LEU A 398 19.79 -19.11 6.80
CA LEU A 398 20.09 -19.46 8.20
C LEU A 398 20.03 -20.98 8.35
N ASN A 399 20.94 -21.53 9.15
CA ASN A 399 20.90 -22.93 9.55
C ASN A 399 19.88 -23.12 10.69
N ASP A 400 19.40 -24.35 10.91
CA ASP A 400 18.45 -24.67 11.98
C ASP A 400 19.00 -24.38 13.39
N THR A 401 20.34 -24.30 13.51
CA THR A 401 21.07 -23.91 14.73
C THR A 401 21.11 -22.41 15.00
N ASP A 402 20.77 -21.58 14.02
CA ASP A 402 21.00 -20.13 14.05
C ASP A 402 19.75 -19.34 14.51
N THR A 403 18.71 -20.05 14.99
CA THR A 403 17.40 -19.46 15.32
C THR A 403 17.44 -18.44 16.46
N HIS A 404 18.46 -18.50 17.32
CA HIS A 404 18.66 -17.58 18.45
C HIS A 404 19.68 -16.48 18.19
N MET A 405 20.27 -16.40 16.99
CA MET A 405 21.29 -15.42 16.65
C MET A 405 20.72 -14.24 15.86
N THR A 406 21.37 -13.08 16.00
CA THR A 406 21.09 -11.94 15.11
C THR A 406 21.63 -12.20 13.71
N LYS A 407 21.10 -11.50 12.71
CA LYS A 407 21.55 -11.66 11.31
C LYS A 407 23.00 -11.24 11.13
N GLU A 408 23.42 -10.22 11.85
CA GLU A 408 24.78 -9.71 11.89
C GLU A 408 25.75 -10.75 12.45
N GLU A 409 25.41 -11.38 13.59
CA GLU A 409 26.23 -12.45 14.17
C GLU A 409 26.27 -13.68 13.27
N ALA A 410 25.14 -14.07 12.67
CA ALA A 410 25.09 -15.17 11.72
C ALA A 410 25.99 -14.89 10.51
N PHE A 411 25.96 -13.66 9.99
CA PHE A 411 26.80 -13.26 8.88
C PHE A 411 28.29 -13.26 9.25
N GLU A 412 28.64 -12.85 10.47
CA GLU A 412 30.02 -12.89 10.97
C GLU A 412 30.58 -14.32 10.97
N ILE A 413 29.80 -15.31 11.43
CA ILE A 413 30.18 -16.73 11.36
C ILE A 413 30.42 -17.17 9.91
N TYR A 414 29.50 -16.82 9.00
CA TYR A 414 29.66 -17.18 7.59
C TYR A 414 30.86 -16.48 6.94
N ALA A 415 31.14 -15.24 7.32
CA ALA A 415 32.31 -14.51 6.84
C ALA A 415 33.62 -15.13 7.36
N GLN A 416 33.64 -15.63 8.60
CA GLN A 416 34.77 -16.38 9.13
C GLN A 416 35.01 -17.67 8.33
N GLN A 417 33.95 -18.44 8.06
CA GLN A 417 34.05 -19.63 7.20
C GLN A 417 34.55 -19.30 5.78
N MET A 418 34.15 -18.16 5.22
CA MET A 418 34.63 -17.67 3.93
C MET A 418 36.13 -17.36 3.96
N SER A 419 36.60 -16.72 5.03
CA SER A 419 38.02 -16.39 5.23
C SER A 419 38.87 -17.66 5.36
N ASP A 420 38.43 -18.63 6.18
CA ASP A 420 39.15 -19.87 6.44
C ASP A 420 39.20 -20.81 5.22
N SER A 421 38.08 -20.93 4.50
CA SER A 421 37.95 -21.87 3.37
C SER A 421 38.31 -21.28 2.01
N GLY A 422 38.37 -19.95 1.88
CA GLY A 422 38.53 -19.24 0.62
C GLY A 422 37.36 -19.42 -0.35
N LYS A 423 36.20 -19.92 0.09
CA LYS A 423 35.00 -20.16 -0.72
C LYS A 423 33.73 -19.71 0.00
N ALA A 424 32.69 -19.35 -0.77
CA ALA A 424 31.37 -19.06 -0.22
C ALA A 424 30.71 -20.36 0.29
N PRO A 425 30.14 -20.39 1.51
CA PRO A 425 29.30 -21.47 1.98
C PRO A 425 28.08 -21.69 1.07
N LEU A 426 27.60 -22.94 0.98
CA LEU A 426 26.44 -23.32 0.16
C LEU A 426 25.20 -22.44 0.45
N LEU A 427 24.99 -22.11 1.72
CA LEU A 427 23.88 -21.26 2.18
C LEU A 427 23.96 -19.81 1.64
N CYS A 428 25.15 -19.34 1.29
CA CYS A 428 25.39 -18.01 0.72
C CYS A 428 25.50 -18.03 -0.81
N GLU A 429 25.70 -19.21 -1.42
CA GLU A 429 26.00 -19.35 -2.85
C GLU A 429 24.85 -18.87 -3.74
N TYR A 430 23.61 -19.11 -3.31
CA TYR A 430 22.42 -18.66 -4.04
C TYR A 430 22.37 -17.12 -4.21
N ARG A 431 22.97 -16.37 -3.29
CA ARG A 431 22.99 -14.89 -3.30
C ARG A 431 24.41 -14.33 -3.33
N ARG A 432 25.30 -15.07 -3.98
CA ARG A 432 26.72 -14.73 -4.10
C ARG A 432 26.94 -13.26 -4.49
N ASN A 433 26.23 -12.74 -5.49
CA ASN A 433 26.39 -11.35 -5.94
C ASN A 433 26.15 -10.31 -4.82
N LEU A 434 25.12 -10.53 -4.00
CA LEU A 434 24.79 -9.64 -2.88
C LEU A 434 25.84 -9.77 -1.77
N VAL A 435 26.22 -10.99 -1.42
CA VAL A 435 27.24 -11.28 -0.39
C VAL A 435 28.59 -10.67 -0.78
N GLU A 436 29.04 -10.87 -2.02
CA GLU A 436 30.30 -10.31 -2.45
C GLU A 436 30.25 -8.78 -2.56
N LYS A 437 29.07 -8.17 -2.76
CA LYS A 437 28.92 -6.70 -2.74
C LYS A 437 28.99 -6.18 -1.31
N LEU A 438 28.32 -6.85 -0.38
CA LEU A 438 28.39 -6.54 1.04
C LEU A 438 29.83 -6.60 1.58
N LEU A 439 30.59 -7.66 1.26
CA LEU A 439 31.99 -7.78 1.69
C LEU A 439 32.89 -6.68 1.11
N LEU A 440 32.65 -6.28 -0.15
CA LEU A 440 33.37 -5.16 -0.76
C LEU A 440 33.05 -3.83 -0.06
N ASP A 441 31.79 -3.59 0.26
CA ASP A 441 31.36 -2.39 0.98
C ASP A 441 31.93 -2.38 2.41
N MET A 442 31.99 -3.55 3.08
CA MET A 442 32.61 -3.71 4.39
C MET A 442 34.10 -3.37 4.37
N GLU A 443 34.83 -3.84 3.36
CA GLU A 443 36.24 -3.50 3.15
C GLU A 443 36.41 -1.99 2.88
N ALA A 444 35.62 -1.42 1.97
CA ALA A 444 35.75 -0.02 1.59
C ALA A 444 35.45 0.95 2.75
N THR A 445 34.63 0.52 3.71
CA THR A 445 34.18 1.34 4.85
C THR A 445 34.88 0.99 6.17
N SER A 446 35.89 0.11 6.16
CA SER A 446 36.57 -0.35 7.38
C SER A 446 37.20 0.80 8.16
N ASN A 447 37.83 1.74 7.48
CA ASN A 447 38.59 2.84 8.10
C ASN A 447 37.74 4.09 8.38
N LEU A 448 36.42 4.02 8.15
CA LEU A 448 35.53 5.17 8.28
C LEU A 448 35.37 5.61 9.74
N ILE A 449 35.43 4.64 10.65
CA ILE A 449 35.36 4.87 12.10
C ILE A 449 36.54 5.71 12.57
N ASP A 450 37.77 5.36 12.17
CA ASP A 450 38.97 6.14 12.50
C ASP A 450 38.87 7.57 11.95
N SER A 451 38.32 7.71 10.74
CA SER A 451 38.09 9.03 10.14
C SER A 451 37.12 9.88 10.96
N TRP A 452 36.02 9.30 11.47
CA TRP A 452 35.09 10.03 12.33
C TRP A 452 35.71 10.36 13.69
N ASP A 453 36.56 9.50 14.23
CA ASP A 453 37.25 9.74 15.48
C ASP A 453 38.18 10.97 15.39
N THR A 454 38.89 11.15 14.26
CA THR A 454 39.69 12.37 14.01
C THR A 454 38.85 13.65 13.94
N GLN A 455 37.55 13.54 13.67
CA GLN A 455 36.60 14.66 13.58
C GLN A 455 35.77 14.87 14.86
N TYR A 456 36.09 14.16 15.94
CA TYR A 456 35.38 14.21 17.22
C TYR A 456 35.11 15.64 17.70
N SER A 457 36.14 16.51 17.71
CA SER A 457 36.01 17.88 18.19
C SER A 457 35.05 18.72 17.35
N TYR A 458 35.03 18.52 16.03
CA TYR A 458 34.10 19.20 15.13
C TYR A 458 32.65 18.75 15.39
N MET A 459 32.42 17.44 15.52
CA MET A 459 31.08 16.90 15.80
C MET A 459 30.56 17.40 17.15
N LYS A 460 31.40 17.36 18.18
CA LYS A 460 31.06 17.84 19.52
C LYS A 460 30.67 19.33 19.53
N ASN A 461 31.44 20.18 18.87
CA ASN A 461 31.19 21.63 18.86
C ASN A 461 29.91 22.02 18.11
N ASN A 462 29.46 21.19 17.17
CA ASN A 462 28.24 21.44 16.39
C ASN A 462 27.04 20.62 16.90
N LEU A 463 27.11 20.11 18.13
CA LEU A 463 26.08 19.26 18.76
C LEU A 463 25.65 18.04 17.92
N ILE A 464 26.57 17.50 17.11
CA ILE A 464 26.37 16.27 16.34
C ILE A 464 26.67 15.09 17.27
N HIS A 465 25.70 14.18 17.44
CA HIS A 465 25.85 13.02 18.30
C HIS A 465 25.86 11.68 17.53
N LEU A 466 25.47 11.69 16.26
CA LEU A 466 25.44 10.50 15.43
C LEU A 466 25.95 10.85 14.04
N ALA A 467 26.88 10.04 13.54
CA ALA A 467 27.31 10.01 12.15
C ALA A 467 27.03 8.63 11.55
N PHE A 468 26.61 8.57 10.29
CA PHE A 468 26.34 7.29 9.64
C PHE A 468 26.66 7.31 8.15
N PHE A 469 26.91 6.12 7.61
CA PHE A 469 27.10 5.88 6.19
C PHE A 469 26.37 4.60 5.78
N SER A 470 25.42 4.76 4.86
CA SER A 470 24.55 3.71 4.36
C SER A 470 24.94 3.34 2.95
N THR A 471 25.05 2.04 2.70
CA THR A 471 25.56 1.49 1.45
C THR A 471 24.46 0.83 0.61
N PRO A 472 24.63 0.77 -0.73
CA PRO A 472 23.71 0.08 -1.62
C PRO A 472 23.57 -1.43 -1.38
N SER A 473 24.52 -2.05 -0.68
CA SER A 473 24.46 -3.47 -0.29
C SER A 473 23.54 -3.73 0.90
N GLY A 474 22.95 -2.70 1.49
CA GLY A 474 22.04 -2.85 2.63
C GLY A 474 22.74 -2.82 3.99
N MET A 475 24.04 -2.49 4.01
CA MET A 475 24.80 -2.27 5.24
C MET A 475 24.79 -0.78 5.62
N ILE A 476 24.68 -0.52 6.92
CA ILE A 476 24.85 0.82 7.49
C ILE A 476 25.95 0.75 8.54
N ARG A 477 26.96 1.63 8.45
CA ARG A 477 27.91 1.89 9.53
C ARG A 477 27.54 3.17 10.24
N TYR A 478 27.73 3.22 11.56
CA TYR A 478 27.38 4.38 12.36
C TYR A 478 28.39 4.62 13.49
N TYR A 479 28.47 5.85 13.95
CA TYR A 479 29.34 6.29 15.04
C TYR A 479 28.53 7.19 15.97
N ASN A 480 28.51 6.81 17.25
CA ASN A 480 27.77 7.51 18.29
C ASN A 480 28.73 8.30 19.17
N LEU A 481 28.33 9.52 19.49
CA LEU A 481 29.03 10.45 20.37
C LEU A 481 28.05 10.88 21.47
N THR A 482 28.48 10.84 22.73
CA THR A 482 27.70 11.39 23.83
C THR A 482 27.96 12.89 23.97
N LEU A 483 26.90 13.67 24.07
CA LEU A 483 26.98 15.12 24.28
C LEU A 483 27.08 15.41 25.79
N GLN A 484 27.79 16.47 26.15
CA GLN A 484 28.05 16.76 27.57
C GLN A 484 26.83 17.28 28.31
N ASP A 485 25.99 18.07 27.65
CA ASP A 485 24.84 18.75 28.28
C ASP A 485 23.52 17.98 28.12
N TYR A 486 23.56 16.82 27.46
CA TYR A 486 22.37 16.02 27.14
C TYR A 486 22.47 14.58 27.66
N ASP A 487 21.32 14.03 28.03
CA ASP A 487 21.10 12.63 28.39
C ASP A 487 20.23 11.91 27.33
N TYR A 488 20.45 10.59 27.21
CA TYR A 488 19.82 9.72 26.21
C TYR A 488 18.75 8.79 26.83
N ILE A 489 18.55 8.92 28.13
CA ILE A 489 17.55 8.22 28.91
C ILE A 489 16.85 9.30 29.73
N ASP A 490 15.54 9.19 29.87
CA ASP A 490 14.78 10.16 30.67
C ASP A 490 15.32 10.21 32.12
N PRO A 491 15.89 11.35 32.55
CA PRO A 491 16.42 11.51 33.91
C PRO A 491 15.31 11.78 34.94
N TYR A 492 14.10 12.16 34.51
CA TYR A 492 12.97 12.52 35.37
C TYR A 492 12.03 11.34 35.67
N TRP A 493 12.42 10.12 35.30
CA TRP A 493 11.70 8.90 35.63
C TRP A 493 11.60 8.70 37.15
N SER A 494 10.41 8.90 37.74
CA SER A 494 10.23 8.80 39.18
C SER A 494 9.91 7.37 39.66
N ILE A 495 10.53 6.96 40.77
CA ILE A 495 10.19 5.72 41.50
C ILE A 495 8.75 5.72 42.05
N PHE A 496 8.08 6.87 42.15
CA PHE A 496 6.71 6.94 42.69
C PHE A 496 5.62 6.52 41.69
N GLU A 497 5.92 6.53 40.38
CA GLU A 497 5.06 5.87 39.37
C GLU A 497 5.15 4.33 39.46
N HIS A 498 6.20 3.82 40.09
CA HIS A 498 6.45 2.39 40.31
C HIS A 498 5.46 1.72 41.29
N ILE A 499 4.70 2.48 42.07
CA ILE A 499 3.71 1.93 43.03
C ILE A 499 2.31 1.80 42.40
N GLY A 500 1.96 2.65 41.43
CA GLY A 500 0.79 2.42 40.57
C GLY A 500 0.96 1.22 39.63
N HIS A 501 2.22 0.83 39.39
CA HIS A 501 2.69 -0.18 38.43
C HIS A 501 2.51 -1.65 38.85
N LEU A 502 2.18 -1.95 40.11
CA LEU A 502 1.86 -3.33 40.51
C LEU A 502 0.56 -3.87 39.85
N LEU A 503 -0.18 -3.03 39.11
CA LEU A 503 -1.48 -3.34 38.53
C LEU A 503 -1.58 -3.16 37.00
N SER A 504 -0.57 -2.62 36.30
CA SER A 504 -0.60 -2.49 34.83
C SER A 504 0.74 -2.88 34.19
N PHE A 505 0.70 -3.82 33.26
CA PHE A 505 1.82 -4.15 32.38
C PHE A 505 1.99 -3.02 31.34
N GLU A 506 3.23 -2.58 31.11
CA GLU A 506 3.68 -1.58 30.10
C GLU A 506 3.79 -0.12 30.57
N HIS A 507 4.83 0.22 31.33
CA HIS A 507 5.54 1.52 31.17
C HIS A 507 7.05 1.26 31.34
N ALA A 508 7.76 1.09 30.24
CA ALA A 508 9.22 1.00 30.22
C ALA A 508 9.83 2.42 30.27
N GLN A 509 10.98 2.58 30.94
CA GLN A 509 11.72 3.84 30.96
C GLN A 509 11.97 4.33 29.53
N GLU A 510 11.54 5.56 29.21
CA GLU A 510 11.73 6.11 27.87
C GLU A 510 13.22 6.36 27.61
N SER A 511 13.67 5.92 26.43
CA SER A 511 15.04 6.09 25.96
C SER A 511 15.07 6.68 24.56
N TYR A 512 16.19 7.29 24.19
CA TYR A 512 16.42 7.85 22.88
C TYR A 512 16.22 6.78 21.79
N ASN A 513 15.25 7.03 20.91
CA ASN A 513 15.02 6.23 19.72
C ASN A 513 16.12 6.52 18.69
N HIS A 514 17.04 5.59 18.53
CA HIS A 514 18.19 5.80 17.67
C HIS A 514 17.80 5.90 16.20
N PHE A 515 18.28 6.91 15.49
CA PHE A 515 17.87 7.16 14.10
C PHE A 515 18.13 5.99 13.15
N ILE A 516 19.33 5.41 13.19
CA ILE A 516 19.70 4.24 12.38
C ILE A 516 19.26 2.93 13.00
N THR A 517 19.54 2.71 14.29
CA THR A 517 19.19 1.42 14.86
C THR A 517 17.69 1.32 15.08
N ASP A 518 16.94 2.28 15.57
CA ASP A 518 15.53 1.98 15.91
C ASP A 518 14.55 2.40 14.83
N LEU A 519 14.84 3.52 14.14
CA LEU A 519 13.93 4.10 13.16
C LEU A 519 14.23 3.64 11.71
N ASN A 520 15.49 3.68 11.27
CA ASN A 520 15.87 3.50 9.86
C ASN A 520 16.98 2.46 9.63
N ARG A 521 16.61 1.17 9.72
CA ARG A 521 17.51 0.02 9.50
C ARG A 521 17.56 -0.47 8.04
N LYS A 522 16.76 0.06 7.12
CA LYS A 522 16.55 -0.52 5.77
C LYS A 522 17.43 0.11 4.67
N SER A 523 18.41 0.95 5.02
CA SER A 523 19.39 1.52 4.07
C SER A 523 18.73 2.06 2.78
N THR A 524 18.88 1.38 1.63
CA THR A 524 18.35 1.81 0.32
C THR A 524 16.84 1.92 0.25
N ASP A 525 16.12 1.21 1.13
CA ASP A 525 14.67 1.25 1.20
C ASP A 525 14.14 2.34 2.14
N ASP A 526 15.01 2.92 2.98
CA ASP A 526 14.62 4.00 3.88
C ASP A 526 14.39 5.33 3.15
N ARG A 527 13.53 6.17 3.75
CA ARG A 527 13.14 7.47 3.21
C ARG A 527 14.34 8.39 3.02
N TYR A 528 15.22 8.53 4.00
CA TYR A 528 16.39 9.41 3.89
C TYR A 528 17.28 9.04 2.69
N TYR A 529 17.52 7.74 2.47
CA TYR A 529 18.37 7.26 1.37
C TYR A 529 17.74 7.58 0.02
N ARG A 530 16.46 7.24 -0.14
CA ARG A 530 15.70 7.48 -1.38
C ARG A 530 15.58 8.96 -1.73
N ARG A 531 15.46 9.83 -0.72
CA ARG A 531 15.45 11.30 -0.87
C ARG A 531 16.84 11.81 -1.30
N ALA A 532 17.90 11.38 -0.62
CA ALA A 532 19.28 11.80 -0.91
C ALA A 532 19.70 11.48 -2.35
N VAL A 533 19.37 10.29 -2.85
CA VAL A 533 19.76 9.85 -4.21
C VAL A 533 18.96 10.57 -5.30
N ARG A 534 17.74 11.01 -5.01
CA ARG A 534 16.93 11.80 -5.96
C ARG A 534 17.43 13.24 -6.08
N MET A 535 17.98 13.79 -5.01
CA MET A 535 18.53 15.14 -4.95
C MET A 535 20.06 15.11 -5.09
N LYS A 536 20.54 14.98 -6.34
CA LYS A 536 21.98 14.94 -6.62
C LYS A 536 22.68 16.21 -6.12
N ASP A 537 23.87 16.04 -5.55
CA ASP A 537 24.77 17.09 -5.04
C ASP A 537 24.15 18.05 -4.00
N THR A 538 23.06 17.64 -3.36
CA THR A 538 22.32 18.42 -2.35
C THR A 538 22.45 17.78 -0.97
N ILE A 539 22.68 18.61 0.06
CA ILE A 539 22.51 18.22 1.46
C ILE A 539 21.03 18.36 1.83
N MET A 540 20.43 17.27 2.30
CA MET A 540 19.04 17.22 2.70
C MET A 540 18.95 17.41 4.21
N PHE A 541 18.19 18.42 4.64
CA PHE A 541 17.81 18.64 6.02
C PHE A 541 16.39 18.12 6.27
N ASP A 542 16.21 17.43 7.39
CA ASP A 542 14.94 16.88 7.86
C ASP A 542 14.86 16.95 9.39
N VAL A 543 13.65 16.87 9.94
CA VAL A 543 13.41 16.82 11.40
C VAL A 543 12.63 15.55 11.72
N SER A 544 13.01 14.86 12.79
CA SER A 544 12.30 13.68 13.26
C SER A 544 11.34 14.05 14.39
N ASN A 545 10.12 13.55 14.31
CA ASN A 545 9.12 13.67 15.39
C ASN A 545 9.15 12.47 16.37
N ASN A 546 9.97 11.45 16.10
CA ASN A 546 10.00 10.21 16.87
C ASN A 546 11.23 10.08 17.77
N SER A 547 12.16 11.03 17.71
CA SER A 547 13.44 10.99 18.42
C SER A 547 13.70 12.29 19.15
N LYS A 548 14.14 12.17 20.39
CA LYS A 548 14.37 13.26 21.33
C LYS A 548 15.53 12.91 22.27
N ILE A 549 16.18 13.92 22.82
CA ILE A 549 17.18 13.81 23.89
C ILE A 549 16.86 14.83 24.99
N TRP A 550 17.31 14.58 26.21
CA TRP A 550 16.96 15.37 27.39
C TRP A 550 18.12 16.26 27.83
N TYR A 551 17.84 17.42 28.42
CA TYR A 551 18.89 18.23 29.05
C TYR A 551 19.29 17.66 30.39
N LYS A 552 20.59 17.71 30.72
CA LYS A 552 21.10 17.34 32.04
C LYS A 552 20.74 18.31 33.14
N SER A 553 20.57 19.58 32.79
CA SER A 553 20.25 20.64 33.75
C SER A 553 18.81 21.10 33.58
N GLU A 554 18.03 21.07 34.66
CA GLU A 554 16.66 21.63 34.72
C GLU A 554 16.62 23.15 34.47
N THR A 555 17.76 23.85 34.57
CA THR A 555 17.83 25.30 34.38
C THR A 555 18.20 25.73 32.97
N GLN A 556 18.48 24.77 32.08
CA GLN A 556 18.83 25.06 30.70
C GLN A 556 17.57 25.43 29.92
N LEU A 557 17.55 26.64 29.37
CA LEU A 557 16.49 27.05 28.44
C LEU A 557 16.73 26.40 27.08
N THR A 558 15.64 26.12 26.35
CA THR A 558 15.73 25.66 24.97
C THR A 558 16.33 26.74 24.07
N GLY A 559 16.74 26.38 22.85
CA GLY A 559 17.18 27.36 21.85
C GLY A 559 16.14 28.48 21.59
N TYR A 560 14.85 28.22 21.82
CA TYR A 560 13.77 29.21 21.72
C TYR A 560 13.51 30.00 23.01
N GLY A 561 14.25 29.74 24.09
CA GLY A 561 14.12 30.42 25.37
C GLY A 561 12.96 29.92 26.25
N LEU A 562 12.40 28.75 25.95
CA LEU A 562 11.35 28.11 26.77
C LEU A 562 11.97 27.21 27.84
N ASN A 563 11.25 27.03 28.95
CA ASN A 563 11.64 26.14 30.03
C ASN A 563 11.14 24.72 29.76
N GLU A 564 11.86 23.99 28.90
CA GLU A 564 11.57 22.59 28.58
C GLU A 564 12.79 21.72 28.90
N ASN A 565 12.54 20.47 29.23
CA ASN A 565 13.55 19.49 29.66
C ASN A 565 14.11 18.61 28.53
N LEU A 566 13.70 18.86 27.28
CA LEU A 566 14.10 18.08 26.11
C LEU A 566 14.38 18.95 24.89
N THR A 567 15.08 18.37 23.91
CA THR A 567 15.27 18.95 22.58
C THR A 567 14.90 17.93 21.50
N MET A 568 14.40 18.41 20.38
CA MET A 568 14.17 17.59 19.19
C MET A 568 15.45 17.44 18.37
N LEU A 569 15.44 16.49 17.43
CA LEU A 569 16.63 16.17 16.63
C LEU A 569 16.45 16.53 15.16
N GLY A 570 17.47 17.20 14.62
CA GLY A 570 17.62 17.50 13.21
C GLY A 570 18.58 16.53 12.52
N GLN A 571 18.34 16.26 11.24
CA GLN A 571 19.14 15.35 10.45
C GLN A 571 19.61 16.02 9.18
N ALA A 572 20.87 15.77 8.81
CA ALA A 572 21.45 16.22 7.55
C ALA A 572 22.07 15.03 6.82
N PHE A 573 21.70 14.80 5.56
CA PHE A 573 22.22 13.66 4.79
C PHE A 573 22.42 13.99 3.31
N LYS A 574 23.42 13.35 2.69
CA LYS A 574 23.82 13.58 1.29
C LYS A 574 24.23 12.27 0.60
N ALA A 575 23.80 12.11 -0.65
CA ALA A 575 24.27 11.03 -1.49
C ALA A 575 25.69 11.31 -2.02
N ILE A 576 26.57 10.32 -1.87
CA ILE A 576 27.95 10.37 -2.34
C ILE A 576 28.03 9.60 -3.65
N TYR A 577 28.66 10.22 -4.65
CA TYR A 577 28.82 9.67 -5.99
C TYR A 577 30.29 9.43 -6.30
N LEU A 578 30.59 8.30 -6.94
CA LEU A 578 31.86 8.05 -7.61
C LEU A 578 31.63 8.23 -9.11
N ASP A 579 32.17 9.31 -9.67
CA ASP A 579 31.86 9.81 -11.01
C ASP A 579 30.35 10.05 -11.23
N LYS A 580 29.64 9.04 -11.73
CA LYS A 580 28.20 9.06 -12.00
C LYS A 580 27.41 8.04 -11.17
N ALA A 581 28.07 7.05 -10.57
CA ALA A 581 27.42 5.99 -9.83
C ALA A 581 27.28 6.35 -8.34
N VAL A 582 26.17 5.99 -7.72
CA VAL A 582 25.94 6.19 -6.29
C VAL A 582 26.81 5.22 -5.49
N LEU A 583 27.67 5.76 -4.62
CA LEU A 583 28.48 4.97 -3.69
C LEU A 583 27.71 4.64 -2.40
N GLY A 584 26.94 5.59 -1.89
CA GLY A 584 26.18 5.46 -0.65
C GLY A 584 25.62 6.81 -0.18
N VAL A 585 25.06 6.85 1.01
CA VAL A 585 24.51 8.06 1.63
C VAL A 585 25.16 8.26 2.99
N SER A 586 25.76 9.43 3.22
CA SER A 586 26.32 9.82 4.52
C SER A 586 25.39 10.80 5.20
N GLY A 587 25.31 10.78 6.52
CA GLY A 587 24.54 11.77 7.27
C GLY A 587 24.95 11.91 8.72
N TYR A 588 24.37 12.95 9.33
CA TYR A 588 24.53 13.33 10.72
C TYR A 588 23.15 13.52 11.37
N GLU A 589 23.07 13.27 12.67
CA GLU A 589 21.98 13.71 13.53
C GLU A 589 22.55 14.60 14.64
N PHE A 590 21.87 15.72 14.89
CA PHE A 590 22.31 16.78 15.78
C PHE A 590 21.15 17.35 16.60
N ALA A 591 21.47 17.93 17.76
CA ALA A 591 20.50 18.63 18.60
C ALA A 591 19.98 19.88 17.88
N PHE A 592 18.67 20.08 17.85
CA PHE A 592 18.07 21.16 17.06
C PHE A 592 18.43 22.57 17.57
N ASP A 593 18.82 22.69 18.84
CA ASP A 593 19.27 23.97 19.42
C ASP A 593 20.42 24.60 18.62
N HIS A 594 21.31 23.78 18.05
CA HIS A 594 22.39 24.27 17.19
C HIS A 594 21.88 25.05 15.98
N VAL A 595 20.74 24.65 15.40
CA VAL A 595 20.12 25.36 14.27
C VAL A 595 19.60 26.71 14.73
N VAL A 596 18.94 26.75 15.90
CA VAL A 596 18.37 27.98 16.44
C VAL A 596 19.47 29.01 16.75
N ASP A 597 20.55 28.56 17.40
CA ASP A 597 21.72 29.40 17.70
C ASP A 597 22.38 29.92 16.41
N THR A 598 22.59 29.04 15.43
CA THR A 598 23.16 29.43 14.13
C THR A 598 22.31 30.47 13.42
N MET A 599 20.97 30.33 13.46
CA MET A 599 20.06 31.30 12.84
C MET A 599 20.04 32.64 13.58
N ALA A 600 20.20 32.61 14.90
CA ALA A 600 20.33 33.82 15.71
C ALA A 600 21.60 34.61 15.34
N GLU A 601 22.74 33.93 15.15
CA GLU A 601 23.99 34.53 14.70
C GLU A 601 23.87 35.20 13.32
N HIS A 602 22.99 34.67 12.45
CA HIS A 602 22.74 35.18 11.10
C HIS A 602 21.59 36.20 11.01
N GLY A 603 21.17 36.78 12.15
CA GLY A 603 20.22 37.89 12.19
C GLY A 603 18.74 37.48 12.16
N CYS A 604 18.45 36.23 12.49
CA CYS A 604 17.10 35.70 12.71
C CYS A 604 17.00 35.09 14.13
N PRO A 605 17.11 35.91 15.19
CA PRO A 605 17.00 35.41 16.56
C PRO A 605 15.59 34.86 16.82
N ALA A 606 15.50 33.90 17.74
CA ALA A 606 14.23 33.44 18.27
C ALA A 606 13.50 34.62 18.93
N SER A 607 12.19 34.65 18.74
CA SER A 607 11.28 35.66 19.28
C SER A 607 11.41 37.09 18.73
N ASP A 608 11.58 37.25 17.41
CA ASP A 608 11.52 38.56 16.73
C ASP A 608 10.13 38.82 16.13
N ASP A 609 9.37 39.75 16.73
CA ASP A 609 8.03 40.10 16.28
C ASP A 609 8.00 40.87 14.93
N ARG A 610 9.11 41.51 14.53
CA ARG A 610 9.17 42.38 13.34
C ARG A 610 9.59 41.62 12.09
N LYS A 611 10.46 40.62 12.24
CA LYS A 611 10.94 39.78 11.16
C LYS A 611 10.59 38.33 11.41
N TRP A 612 9.81 37.76 10.51
CA TRP A 612 9.56 36.33 10.49
C TRP A 612 10.49 35.68 9.47
N CYS A 613 11.47 34.93 9.99
CA CYS A 613 12.44 34.15 9.23
C CYS A 613 12.04 32.68 9.22
N LEU A 614 12.04 32.09 8.03
CA LEU A 614 11.66 30.70 7.82
C LEU A 614 12.68 30.00 6.93
N LEU A 615 12.97 28.73 7.24
CA LEU A 615 13.62 27.81 6.31
C LEU A 615 12.59 26.80 5.85
N LEU A 616 12.38 26.76 4.54
CA LEU A 616 11.43 25.86 3.88
C LEU A 616 12.20 24.76 3.17
N ASP A 617 11.76 23.52 3.28
CA ASP A 617 12.38 22.40 2.58
C ASP A 617 11.96 22.31 1.10
N GLU A 618 12.37 21.23 0.42
CA GLU A 618 12.09 21.08 -1.01
C GLU A 618 10.59 20.93 -1.35
N HIS A 619 9.73 20.62 -0.37
CA HIS A 619 8.27 20.54 -0.52
C HIS A 619 7.52 21.67 0.19
N ALA A 620 8.24 22.72 0.64
CA ALA A 620 7.71 23.86 1.39
C ALA A 620 7.14 23.49 2.78
N TYR A 621 7.63 22.42 3.40
CA TYR A 621 7.49 22.22 4.84
C TYR A 621 8.47 23.12 5.58
N VAL A 622 8.03 23.62 6.74
CA VAL A 622 8.88 24.47 7.57
C VAL A 622 9.89 23.61 8.33
N PHE A 623 11.17 23.81 8.03
CA PHE A 623 12.29 23.25 8.77
C PHE A 623 12.63 24.10 10.01
N PHE A 624 12.60 25.43 9.88
CA PHE A 624 12.87 26.38 10.97
C PHE A 624 11.94 27.59 10.87
N SER A 625 11.53 28.12 12.03
CA SER A 625 10.74 29.34 12.17
C SER A 625 11.21 30.07 13.43
N ASN A 626 11.35 31.40 13.41
CA ASN A 626 11.83 32.16 14.57
C ASN A 626 10.71 32.73 15.47
N GLN A 627 9.48 32.26 15.32
CA GLN A 627 8.31 32.78 16.03
C GLN A 627 8.27 32.35 17.51
N ASN A 628 7.68 33.21 18.34
CA ASN A 628 7.46 32.99 19.76
C ASN A 628 6.49 31.80 19.93
N ASP A 629 6.63 31.03 21.01
CA ASP A 629 5.79 29.85 21.35
C ASP A 629 6.07 28.54 20.59
N ILE A 630 7.25 28.38 19.99
CA ILE A 630 7.66 27.08 19.44
C ILE A 630 8.13 26.17 20.56
N SER A 631 7.28 25.21 20.95
CA SER A 631 7.56 24.15 21.92
C SER A 631 8.04 22.88 21.24
N TYR A 632 9.13 22.27 21.75
CA TYR A 632 9.61 20.98 21.26
C TYR A 632 8.71 19.82 21.71
N GLU A 633 8.12 19.91 22.90
CA GLU A 633 7.19 18.90 23.41
C GLU A 633 5.92 18.82 22.55
N ASP A 634 5.30 19.97 22.25
CA ASP A 634 4.13 20.02 21.37
C ASP A 634 4.44 19.44 19.99
N TYR A 635 5.62 19.72 19.44
CA TYR A 635 6.06 19.16 18.16
C TYR A 635 6.09 17.63 18.16
N LEU A 636 6.66 17.02 19.19
CA LEU A 636 6.77 15.55 19.31
C LEU A 636 5.40 14.88 19.45
N VAL A 637 4.41 15.58 20.03
CA VAL A 637 3.02 15.09 20.15
C VAL A 637 2.17 15.42 18.92
N GLY A 638 2.75 16.06 17.89
CA GLY A 638 2.05 16.43 16.66
C GLY A 638 1.10 17.63 16.82
N LYS A 639 1.24 18.40 17.90
CA LYS A 639 0.55 19.67 18.17
C LYS A 639 1.42 20.90 17.93
N GLY A 640 2.69 20.69 17.59
CA GLY A 640 3.67 21.76 17.40
C GLY A 640 3.22 22.77 16.36
N LYS A 641 3.45 24.05 16.66
CA LYS A 641 3.18 25.15 15.74
C LYS A 641 4.28 25.23 14.69
N HIS A 642 3.88 25.36 13.42
CA HIS A 642 4.71 25.65 12.24
C HIS A 642 5.69 24.55 11.79
N ILE A 643 6.60 24.06 12.64
CA ILE A 643 7.64 23.11 12.22
C ILE A 643 7.01 21.81 11.70
N SER A 644 7.51 21.30 10.58
CA SER A 644 6.99 20.14 9.83
C SER A 644 5.53 20.32 9.35
N GLN A 645 4.96 21.52 9.46
CA GLN A 645 3.72 21.88 8.80
C GLN A 645 4.00 22.52 7.45
N TYR A 646 3.03 22.41 6.55
CA TYR A 646 3.11 23.07 5.25
C TYR A 646 2.99 24.58 5.40
N PHE A 647 3.95 25.31 4.82
CA PHE A 647 4.02 26.76 4.93
C PHE A 647 2.73 27.47 4.49
N GLY A 648 2.16 27.10 3.34
CA GLY A 648 0.94 27.75 2.84
C GLY A 648 -0.32 27.49 3.67
N GLY A 649 -0.27 26.59 4.65
CA GLY A 649 -1.38 26.27 5.56
C GLY A 649 -1.30 26.94 6.93
N LEU A 650 -0.23 27.69 7.24
CA LEU A 650 -0.02 28.30 8.56
C LEU A 650 -0.97 29.46 8.80
N ASN A 651 -0.86 30.50 7.98
CA ASN A 651 -1.65 31.72 8.08
C ASN A 651 -1.85 32.34 6.68
N ARG A 652 -2.68 33.37 6.62
CA ARG A 652 -2.99 34.07 5.36
C ARG A 652 -1.76 34.68 4.67
N ILE A 653 -0.80 35.16 5.44
CA ILE A 653 0.45 35.74 4.91
C ILE A 653 1.28 34.66 4.23
N ALA A 654 1.43 33.50 4.88
CA ALA A 654 2.15 32.36 4.35
C ALA A 654 1.47 31.80 3.10
N GLN A 655 0.13 31.77 3.05
CA GLN A 655 -0.63 31.40 1.86
C GLN A 655 -0.30 32.32 0.67
N ARG A 656 -0.29 33.65 0.88
CA ARG A 656 0.06 34.63 -0.17
C ARG A 656 1.54 34.56 -0.54
N ALA A 657 2.43 34.42 0.44
CA ALA A 657 3.86 34.25 0.23
C ALA A 657 4.15 33.00 -0.62
N MET A 658 3.47 31.89 -0.35
CA MET A 658 3.61 30.67 -1.12
C MET A 658 3.14 30.84 -2.57
N ALA A 659 2.04 31.55 -2.80
CA ALA A 659 1.61 31.89 -4.15
C ALA A 659 2.69 32.70 -4.90
N LEU A 660 3.27 33.71 -4.25
CA LEU A 660 4.37 34.50 -4.82
C LEU A 660 5.64 33.68 -5.07
N LEU A 661 5.96 32.72 -4.22
CA LEU A 661 7.09 31.80 -4.42
C LEU A 661 6.91 30.93 -5.68
N VAL A 662 5.67 30.51 -5.96
CA VAL A 662 5.35 29.75 -7.18
C VAL A 662 5.36 30.66 -8.41
N GLU A 663 4.76 31.85 -8.34
CA GLU A 663 4.75 32.84 -9.43
C GLU A 663 6.18 33.24 -9.85
N ASN A 664 7.09 33.42 -8.89
CA ASN A 664 8.49 33.75 -9.12
C ASN A 664 9.40 32.53 -9.35
N LYS A 665 8.83 31.33 -9.53
CA LYS A 665 9.57 30.08 -9.85
C LYS A 665 10.58 29.63 -8.80
N PHE A 666 10.38 29.96 -7.51
CA PHE A 666 11.10 29.30 -6.41
C PHE A 666 10.60 27.86 -6.22
N TYR A 667 9.30 27.64 -6.39
CA TYR A 667 8.66 26.32 -6.35
C TYR A 667 7.83 26.05 -7.61
N THR A 668 7.78 24.79 -8.02
CA THR A 668 6.87 24.28 -9.05
C THR A 668 5.76 23.46 -8.42
N LYS A 669 4.51 23.70 -8.82
CA LYS A 669 3.34 22.96 -8.35
C LYS A 669 3.10 21.73 -9.24
N PHE A 670 3.01 20.56 -8.64
CA PHE A 670 2.62 19.29 -9.27
C PHE A 670 1.31 18.80 -8.68
N THR A 671 0.51 18.11 -9.48
CA THR A 671 -0.72 17.49 -9.02
C THR A 671 -0.56 15.97 -9.04
N TYR A 672 -0.81 15.33 -7.91
CA TYR A 672 -0.67 13.89 -7.73
C TYR A 672 -2.04 13.27 -7.42
N THR A 673 -2.41 12.25 -8.20
CA THR A 673 -3.67 11.52 -8.03
C THR A 673 -3.39 10.13 -7.46
N ASP A 674 -3.84 9.84 -6.24
CA ASP A 674 -3.79 8.51 -5.64
C ASP A 674 -5.04 7.71 -6.01
N ASN A 675 -4.89 6.81 -6.99
CA ASN A 675 -5.95 5.87 -7.39
C ASN A 675 -6.13 4.71 -6.40
N GLN A 676 -5.25 4.59 -5.40
CA GLN A 676 -5.33 3.57 -4.36
C GLN A 676 -6.00 4.11 -3.08
N ALA A 677 -6.59 5.29 -3.09
CA ALA A 677 -7.19 5.85 -1.89
C ALA A 677 -8.53 5.18 -1.56
N VAL A 678 -8.98 5.35 -0.31
CA VAL A 678 -10.25 4.82 0.18
C VAL A 678 -11.10 5.98 0.68
N CYS A 679 -12.36 6.05 0.25
CA CYS A 679 -13.34 7.07 0.61
C CYS A 679 -14.38 6.47 1.53
N LYS A 680 -14.79 7.22 2.55
CA LYS A 680 -15.90 6.80 3.41
C LYS A 680 -17.19 6.98 2.61
N ALA A 681 -17.99 5.92 2.51
CA ALA A 681 -19.34 6.04 1.99
C ALA A 681 -20.09 7.06 2.85
N ALA A 682 -20.61 8.11 2.23
CA ALA A 682 -21.61 8.92 2.90
C ALA A 682 -22.72 7.96 3.30
N LYS A 683 -22.99 7.84 4.60
CA LYS A 683 -24.13 7.05 5.07
C LYS A 683 -25.35 7.67 4.42
N GLN A 684 -25.85 7.04 3.36
CA GLN A 684 -27.18 7.29 2.87
C GLN A 684 -28.08 6.80 3.99
N VAL A 685 -28.38 7.71 4.91
CA VAL A 685 -29.51 7.53 5.80
C VAL A 685 -30.68 7.53 4.84
N THR A 686 -31.10 6.34 4.41
CA THR A 686 -32.46 6.11 3.96
C THR A 686 -33.29 6.44 5.19
N LEU A 687 -33.59 7.73 5.36
CA LEU A 687 -34.76 8.17 6.07
C LEU A 687 -35.88 7.50 5.31
N SER A 688 -36.26 6.31 5.78
CA SER A 688 -37.53 5.68 5.45
C SER A 688 -38.58 6.69 5.86
N ALA A 689 -38.88 7.58 4.92
CA ALA A 689 -39.80 8.67 5.10
C ALA A 689 -41.18 8.03 5.34
N GLY A 690 -41.73 8.28 6.52
CA GLY A 690 -43.15 8.51 6.63
C GLY A 690 -44.09 7.30 6.75
N ARG A 691 -43.80 6.27 7.55
CA ARG A 691 -44.87 5.35 8.02
C ARG A 691 -44.99 5.08 9.52
N LEU A 692 -44.01 5.45 10.36
CA LEU A 692 -44.06 5.17 11.81
C LEU A 692 -44.23 6.40 12.73
N ARG A 693 -44.22 7.63 12.20
CA ARG A 693 -44.50 8.84 12.99
C ARG A 693 -45.89 8.87 13.68
N PRO A 694 -47.00 8.37 13.08
CA PRO A 694 -48.28 8.37 13.80
C PRO A 694 -48.34 7.29 14.88
N PHE A 695 -47.55 6.22 14.77
CA PHE A 695 -47.51 5.14 15.77
C PHE A 695 -46.65 5.48 16.99
N TYR A 696 -45.70 6.41 16.90
CA TYR A 696 -44.86 6.79 18.05
C TYR A 696 -45.69 7.41 19.18
N HIS A 697 -46.62 8.31 18.86
CA HIS A 697 -47.50 8.91 19.86
C HIS A 697 -48.49 7.90 20.45
N VAL A 698 -49.00 6.97 19.63
CA VAL A 698 -49.89 5.89 20.09
C VAL A 698 -49.13 4.92 21.00
N PHE A 699 -47.91 4.55 20.63
CA PHE A 699 -47.03 3.69 21.42
C PHE A 699 -46.62 4.35 22.73
N GLN A 700 -46.33 5.65 22.73
CA GLN A 700 -46.01 6.42 23.93
C GLN A 700 -47.22 6.53 24.87
N PHE A 701 -48.42 6.75 24.33
CA PHE A 701 -49.67 6.70 25.10
C PHE A 701 -49.91 5.31 25.70
N LEU A 702 -49.77 4.26 24.90
CA LEU A 702 -49.89 2.86 25.37
C LEU A 702 -48.89 2.55 26.48
N MET A 703 -47.63 2.97 26.35
CA MET A 703 -46.62 2.75 27.40
C MET A 703 -46.87 3.56 28.67
N GLN A 704 -47.42 4.78 28.55
CA GLN A 704 -47.81 5.58 29.71
C GLN A 704 -49.01 4.95 30.44
N THR A 705 -50.01 4.46 29.70
CA THR A 705 -51.15 3.74 30.30
C THR A 705 -50.72 2.42 30.94
N PHE A 706 -49.79 1.68 30.31
CA PHE A 706 -49.22 0.46 30.87
C PHE A 706 -48.45 0.74 32.17
N ASN A 707 -47.61 1.78 32.19
CA ASN A 707 -46.89 2.19 33.41
C ASN A 707 -47.83 2.68 34.52
N PHE A 708 -48.94 3.34 34.17
CA PHE A 708 -49.97 3.72 35.14
C PHE A 708 -50.66 2.48 35.73
N MET A 709 -51.03 1.50 34.89
CA MET A 709 -51.64 0.25 35.33
C MET A 709 -50.70 -0.61 36.18
N VAL A 710 -49.41 -0.68 35.83
CA VAL A 710 -48.38 -1.37 36.63
C VAL A 710 -48.18 -0.68 37.98
N ARG A 711 -48.18 0.66 38.03
CA ARG A 711 -48.11 1.40 39.30
C ARG A 711 -49.36 1.20 40.15
N LEU A 712 -50.54 1.18 39.54
CA LEU A 712 -51.81 0.93 40.24
C LEU A 712 -51.87 -0.51 40.80
N ALA A 713 -51.40 -1.49 40.02
CA ALA A 713 -51.29 -2.89 40.46
C ALA A 713 -50.26 -3.06 41.59
N SER A 714 -49.16 -2.30 41.56
CA SER A 714 -48.13 -2.30 42.61
C SER A 714 -48.58 -1.69 43.95
N GLN A 715 -49.67 -0.91 43.96
CA GLN A 715 -50.27 -0.34 45.18
C GLN A 715 -51.38 -1.21 45.79
N VAL A 716 -51.97 -2.12 45.02
CA VAL A 716 -53.08 -2.98 45.48
C VAL A 716 -52.60 -4.37 45.94
N SER A 717 -51.38 -4.77 45.59
CA SER A 717 -50.78 -6.01 46.09
C SER A 717 -49.36 -5.75 46.57
N GLY A 718 -49.20 -5.68 47.89
CA GLY A 718 -47.89 -5.69 48.52
C GLY A 718 -47.20 -7.04 48.22
N GLY A 719 -46.30 -7.04 47.24
CA GLY A 719 -45.36 -8.14 47.01
C GLY A 719 -45.34 -8.67 45.57
N TYR A 720 -44.12 -8.68 45.02
CA TYR A 720 -43.64 -9.54 43.92
C TYR A 720 -44.21 -9.34 42.51
N LEU A 721 -43.58 -8.45 41.73
CA LEU A 721 -43.35 -8.64 40.29
C LEU A 721 -41.97 -8.06 39.90
N ILE A 722 -40.90 -8.69 40.39
CA ILE A 722 -39.60 -8.66 39.72
C ILE A 722 -39.63 -9.84 38.77
N TRP A 723 -39.78 -9.61 37.46
CA TRP A 723 -39.23 -10.39 36.33
C TRP A 723 -39.95 -10.00 35.04
N LEU A 724 -39.35 -9.08 34.27
CA LEU A 724 -39.43 -9.11 32.81
C LEU A 724 -37.98 -8.97 32.31
N PRO A 725 -37.48 -9.91 31.48
CA PRO A 725 -36.13 -9.83 30.96
C PRO A 725 -36.03 -8.70 29.94
N ASN A 726 -34.85 -8.06 29.92
CA ASN A 726 -34.45 -7.12 28.88
C ASN A 726 -34.66 -7.75 27.50
N ILE A 727 -35.65 -7.25 26.75
CA ILE A 727 -35.75 -7.49 25.31
C ILE A 727 -34.61 -6.69 24.70
N GLN A 728 -33.46 -7.33 24.52
CA GLN A 728 -32.47 -6.84 23.57
C GLN A 728 -33.07 -7.03 22.18
N PHE A 729 -33.32 -5.92 21.49
CA PHE A 729 -33.52 -5.97 20.05
C PHE A 729 -32.24 -6.51 19.44
N THR A 730 -32.28 -7.76 18.97
CA THR A 730 -31.25 -8.27 18.07
C THR A 730 -31.42 -7.51 16.76
N GLU A 731 -30.47 -6.62 16.46
CA GLU A 731 -30.27 -6.20 15.07
C GLU A 731 -30.08 -7.47 14.25
N ALA A 732 -30.89 -7.64 13.20
CA ALA A 732 -30.72 -8.73 12.26
C ALA A 732 -29.33 -8.58 11.65
N TYR A 733 -28.39 -9.42 12.12
CA TYR A 733 -27.03 -9.49 11.63
C TYR A 733 -27.10 -10.04 10.20
N THR A 734 -27.23 -9.14 9.23
CA THR A 734 -26.86 -9.48 7.86
C THR A 734 -25.34 -9.54 7.85
N ALA A 735 -24.81 -10.76 7.86
CA ALA A 735 -23.42 -10.98 7.50
C ALA A 735 -23.29 -10.60 6.01
N SER A 736 -23.11 -9.31 5.73
CA SER A 736 -22.43 -8.93 4.50
C SER A 736 -21.01 -9.47 4.65
N PHE A 737 -20.62 -10.37 3.77
CA PHE A 737 -19.35 -11.12 3.83
C PHE A 737 -18.12 -10.25 3.50
N HIS A 738 -18.20 -8.94 3.74
CA HIS A 738 -17.07 -8.03 3.73
C HIS A 738 -16.79 -7.60 5.18
N GLU A 739 -15.54 -7.74 5.65
CA GLU A 739 -15.11 -7.13 6.91
C GLU A 739 -15.63 -5.67 6.93
N GLY A 740 -16.53 -5.35 7.88
CA GLY A 740 -17.38 -4.16 7.89
C GLY A 740 -16.63 -2.83 7.91
N THR A 741 -16.16 -2.39 6.75
CA THR A 741 -15.59 -1.06 6.56
C THR A 741 -16.53 -0.27 5.65
N ASP A 742 -17.12 0.81 6.18
CA ASP A 742 -17.93 1.83 5.47
C ASP A 742 -17.11 2.60 4.41
N VAL A 743 -16.17 1.96 3.71
CA VAL A 743 -15.11 2.59 2.92
C VAL A 743 -14.96 1.87 1.58
N TYR A 744 -14.94 2.62 0.48
CA TYR A 744 -14.83 2.12 -0.90
C TYR A 744 -13.61 2.72 -1.62
N PRO A 745 -13.02 2.03 -2.62
CA PRO A 745 -11.89 2.57 -3.39
C PRO A 745 -12.32 3.80 -4.20
N CYS A 746 -11.55 4.87 -4.12
CA CYS A 746 -11.81 6.12 -4.85
C CYS A 746 -10.49 6.81 -5.23
N PRO A 747 -10.44 7.50 -6.38
CA PRO A 747 -9.31 8.37 -6.69
C PRO A 747 -9.36 9.62 -5.80
N LYS A 748 -8.22 9.99 -5.21
CA LYS A 748 -8.06 11.28 -4.54
C LYS A 748 -6.90 12.06 -5.10
N GLN A 749 -6.99 13.38 -5.09
CA GLN A 749 -5.97 14.25 -5.65
C GLN A 749 -5.43 15.23 -4.60
N SER A 750 -4.13 15.53 -4.70
CA SER A 750 -3.47 16.56 -3.90
C SER A 750 -2.44 17.31 -4.75
N SER A 751 -2.10 18.54 -4.36
CA SER A 751 -1.04 19.32 -5.01
C SER A 751 0.22 19.32 -4.16
N PHE A 752 1.36 18.98 -4.76
CA PHE A 752 2.68 19.02 -4.15
C PHE A 752 3.50 20.16 -4.72
N TYR A 753 4.41 20.70 -3.92
CA TYR A 753 5.35 21.72 -4.35
C TYR A 753 6.74 21.13 -4.40
N PHE A 754 7.56 21.59 -5.33
CA PHE A 754 8.93 21.13 -5.48
C PHE A 754 9.85 22.32 -5.74
N SER A 755 10.94 22.45 -4.99
CA SER A 755 11.85 23.58 -5.14
C SER A 755 12.61 23.51 -6.47
N ASN A 756 12.60 24.62 -7.21
CA ASN A 756 13.22 24.72 -8.52
C ASN A 756 14.72 24.98 -8.36
N LYS A 757 15.53 23.94 -8.58
CA LYS A 757 16.99 24.03 -8.43
C LYS A 757 17.75 24.13 -9.74
N ASP A 758 17.07 24.04 -10.87
CA ASP A 758 17.71 24.12 -12.19
C ASP A 758 18.36 25.49 -12.36
N GLY A 759 19.69 25.52 -12.40
CA GLY A 759 20.48 26.77 -12.43
C GLY A 759 20.13 27.73 -13.58
N LYS A 760 19.47 27.25 -14.64
CA LYS A 760 18.97 28.09 -15.74
C LYS A 760 17.67 28.83 -15.43
N ASN A 761 16.84 28.26 -14.55
CA ASN A 761 15.50 28.76 -14.22
C ASN A 761 15.45 29.38 -12.82
N ARG A 762 16.60 29.58 -12.16
CA ARG A 762 16.64 30.21 -10.84
C ARG A 762 16.28 31.70 -10.95
N PRO A 763 15.38 32.21 -10.10
CA PRO A 763 15.10 33.62 -10.00
C PRO A 763 16.35 34.40 -9.59
N THR A 764 16.57 35.55 -10.22
CA THR A 764 17.72 36.43 -9.96
C THR A 764 17.43 37.48 -8.88
N SER A 765 16.16 37.78 -8.60
CA SER A 765 15.75 38.73 -7.57
C SER A 765 15.34 38.00 -6.29
N THR A 766 15.81 38.51 -5.16
CA THR A 766 15.38 38.05 -3.83
C THR A 766 14.00 38.58 -3.45
N HIS A 767 13.60 39.74 -3.98
CA HIS A 767 12.28 40.31 -3.75
C HIS A 767 11.21 39.58 -4.56
N LEU A 768 10.14 39.14 -3.88
CA LEU A 768 9.03 38.44 -4.54
C LEU A 768 8.01 39.39 -5.18
N VAL A 769 8.00 40.66 -4.78
CA VAL A 769 7.11 41.69 -5.32
C VAL A 769 7.90 42.69 -6.15
N THR A 770 7.43 42.96 -7.36
CA THR A 770 8.10 43.87 -8.30
C THR A 770 8.26 45.27 -7.71
N GLY A 771 9.46 45.84 -7.83
CA GLY A 771 9.75 47.18 -7.34
C GLY A 771 9.88 47.28 -5.81
N ASN A 772 10.11 46.16 -5.11
CA ASN A 772 10.40 46.13 -3.68
C ASN A 772 9.27 46.70 -2.80
N ARG A 773 8.03 46.57 -3.28
CA ARG A 773 6.84 47.12 -2.63
C ARG A 773 6.36 46.20 -1.52
N SER A 774 5.69 46.79 -0.54
CA SER A 774 4.96 46.02 0.46
C SER A 774 3.63 45.49 -0.11
N GLU A 775 3.32 44.26 0.26
CA GLU A 775 2.07 43.58 -0.07
C GLU A 775 1.10 43.69 1.12
N ARG A 776 -0.20 43.81 0.83
CA ARG A 776 -1.27 43.77 1.83
C ARG A 776 -2.10 42.49 1.65
N PRO A 777 -1.76 41.40 2.37
CA PRO A 777 -2.39 40.08 2.18
C PRO A 777 -3.80 39.94 2.79
N CYS A 778 -4.20 40.88 3.66
CA CYS A 778 -5.48 40.88 4.39
C CYS A 778 -6.53 41.79 3.71
N LYS A 779 -7.83 41.55 3.96
CA LYS A 779 -8.94 42.37 3.40
C LYS A 779 -8.99 43.78 4.03
N MET A 780 -9.74 44.68 3.38
CA MET A 780 -9.68 46.16 3.45
C MET A 780 -9.61 46.89 4.81
N ASN A 781 -9.80 46.21 5.95
CA ASN A 781 -9.81 46.86 7.28
C ASN A 781 -8.54 46.62 8.11
N ALA A 782 -7.62 45.75 7.71
CA ALA A 782 -6.38 45.48 8.45
C ALA A 782 -5.22 46.37 7.97
N LYS A 783 -4.48 47.00 8.90
CA LYS A 783 -3.25 47.76 8.62
C LYS A 783 -2.03 46.85 8.45
N CYS A 784 -2.20 45.64 7.90
CA CYS A 784 -1.10 44.71 7.72
C CYS A 784 -0.41 44.93 6.36
N SER A 785 0.87 45.28 6.39
CA SER A 785 1.72 45.55 5.23
C SER A 785 3.05 44.85 5.43
N VAL A 786 3.35 43.87 4.58
CA VAL A 786 4.55 43.03 4.71
C VAL A 786 5.37 43.06 3.45
N LYS A 787 6.67 42.93 3.62
CA LYS A 787 7.63 42.78 2.54
C LYS A 787 8.16 41.36 2.56
N ILE A 788 8.11 40.69 1.41
CA ILE A 788 8.39 39.26 1.31
C ILE A 788 9.55 39.05 0.34
N GLU A 789 10.54 38.32 0.81
CA GLU A 789 11.76 38.05 0.08
C GLU A 789 12.18 36.59 0.32
N ALA A 790 12.88 36.00 -0.66
CA ALA A 790 13.33 34.63 -0.58
C ALA A 790 14.69 34.44 -1.27
N ALA A 791 15.45 33.47 -0.78
CA ALA A 791 16.69 33.01 -1.42
C ALA A 791 16.92 31.52 -1.18
N PHE A 792 17.61 30.86 -2.12
CA PHE A 792 18.06 29.49 -1.94
C PHE A 792 19.26 29.45 -0.99
N VAL A 793 19.29 28.47 -0.09
CA VAL A 793 20.49 28.16 0.69
C VAL A 793 21.36 27.21 -0.13
N ASP A 794 22.46 27.73 -0.67
CA ASP A 794 23.29 27.01 -1.64
C ASP A 794 23.81 25.67 -1.10
N GLY A 795 23.74 24.65 -1.95
CA GLY A 795 24.16 23.29 -1.61
C GLY A 795 23.17 22.48 -0.75
N THR A 796 22.03 23.06 -0.35
CA THR A 796 21.03 22.40 0.52
C THR A 796 19.66 22.31 -0.13
N ASN A 797 18.71 21.59 0.49
CA ASN A 797 17.29 21.56 0.12
C ASN A 797 16.48 22.78 0.59
N LEU A 798 17.09 23.69 1.33
CA LEU A 798 16.38 24.75 2.01
C LEU A 798 16.24 26.02 1.16
N VAL A 799 15.08 26.66 1.26
CA VAL A 799 14.78 28.00 0.76
C VAL A 799 14.50 28.87 1.96
N MET A 800 15.29 29.93 2.12
CA MET A 800 15.09 30.91 3.18
C MET A 800 14.05 31.93 2.72
N VAL A 801 13.06 32.18 3.56
CA VAL A 801 12.02 33.19 3.34
C VAL A 801 12.04 34.14 4.52
N TRP A 802 12.07 35.44 4.23
CA TRP A 802 11.95 36.47 5.26
C TRP A 802 10.79 37.39 4.96
N ILE A 803 9.94 37.56 5.97
CA ILE A 803 8.76 38.39 5.95
C ILE A 803 8.99 39.51 6.96
N THR A 804 9.12 40.74 6.47
CA THR A 804 9.38 41.90 7.33
C THR A 804 8.14 42.78 7.38
N GLN A 805 7.65 43.07 8.58
CA GLN A 805 6.55 44.00 8.77
C GLN A 805 7.01 45.45 8.57
N ASP A 806 6.13 46.29 8.01
CA ASP A 806 6.40 47.72 7.87
C ASP A 806 6.24 48.44 9.22
N LYS A 807 6.90 49.59 9.41
CA LYS A 807 6.89 50.32 10.69
C LYS A 807 5.50 50.84 11.10
N ALA A 808 4.58 50.94 10.15
CA ALA A 808 3.23 51.44 10.35
C ALA A 808 2.18 50.33 10.48
N SER A 809 2.58 49.05 10.41
CA SER A 809 1.65 47.91 10.58
C SER A 809 1.57 47.44 12.03
N GLU A 810 0.37 47.08 12.46
CA GLU A 810 0.10 46.44 13.75
C GLU A 810 -0.16 44.94 13.52
N ASN A 811 0.51 44.10 14.32
CA ASN A 811 0.38 42.65 14.47
C ASN A 811 -0.25 41.85 13.31
N CYS A 812 0.44 41.84 12.17
CA CYS A 812 0.09 41.09 10.96
C CYS A 812 -0.14 39.57 11.16
N TYR A 813 0.36 39.00 12.26
CA TYR A 813 0.33 37.57 12.53
C TYR A 813 -0.86 37.13 13.39
N ASP A 814 -1.77 38.04 13.76
CA ASP A 814 -3.01 37.71 14.45
C ASP A 814 -4.07 37.17 13.47
N GLU A 815 -4.49 35.92 13.66
CA GLU A 815 -5.47 35.22 12.82
C GLU A 815 -6.87 35.83 12.89
N SER A 816 -7.19 36.58 13.96
CA SER A 816 -8.50 37.19 14.15
C SER A 816 -8.78 38.34 13.17
N GLU A 817 -7.75 39.07 12.74
CA GLU A 817 -7.85 40.19 11.79
C GLU A 817 -7.59 39.77 10.34
N CYS A 818 -6.94 38.62 10.12
CA CYS A 818 -6.50 38.16 8.80
C CYS A 818 -6.82 36.68 8.56
N SER A 819 -8.11 36.37 8.46
CA SER A 819 -8.58 35.01 8.19
C SER A 819 -8.20 34.51 6.80
N MET A 820 -7.98 33.20 6.68
CA MET A 820 -7.70 32.55 5.40
C MET A 820 -8.93 32.61 4.48
N ASP A 821 -8.74 32.85 3.18
CA ASP A 821 -9.85 32.83 2.20
C ASP A 821 -10.43 31.42 2.00
N ILE A 822 -9.63 30.39 2.25
CA ILE A 822 -10.00 28.98 2.15
C ILE A 822 -9.65 28.36 3.51
N PRO A 823 -10.57 27.71 4.23
CA PRO A 823 -10.26 27.02 5.47
C PRO A 823 -9.11 26.02 5.24
N SER A 824 -8.20 25.87 6.20
CA SER A 824 -7.02 24.98 6.12
C SER A 824 -7.30 23.54 5.67
N ALA A 825 -8.57 23.10 5.73
CA ALA A 825 -9.03 21.82 5.23
C ALA A 825 -9.02 21.67 3.68
N GLN A 826 -8.88 22.75 2.90
CA GLN A 826 -9.04 22.76 1.43
C GLN A 826 -7.79 23.23 0.65
N VAL A 827 -6.61 23.27 1.28
CA VAL A 827 -5.32 23.64 0.63
C VAL A 827 -4.23 22.68 1.14
N PRO A 828 -3.38 22.10 0.28
CA PRO A 828 -3.47 20.67 0.01
C PRO A 828 -2.33 19.87 0.65
N PHE A 829 -2.60 19.31 1.82
CA PHE A 829 -2.15 17.95 2.17
C PHE A 829 -3.33 17.03 2.54
N GLY A 830 -4.56 17.57 2.48
CA GLY A 830 -5.77 16.78 2.44
C GLY A 830 -6.01 16.30 1.00
N PHE A 831 -5.98 15.00 0.81
CA PHE A 831 -6.40 14.36 -0.44
C PHE A 831 -7.90 14.59 -0.63
N GLU A 832 -8.27 15.34 -1.67
CA GLU A 832 -9.67 15.60 -2.02
C GLU A 832 -10.17 14.50 -2.94
N GLU A 833 -11.42 14.05 -2.75
CA GLU A 833 -12.05 13.07 -3.63
C GLU A 833 -12.26 13.68 -5.01
N VAL A 834 -11.77 12.99 -6.04
CA VAL A 834 -12.03 13.38 -7.42
C VAL A 834 -13.45 12.92 -7.74
N LYS A 835 -14.36 13.88 -7.90
CA LYS A 835 -15.72 13.61 -8.35
C LYS A 835 -15.68 13.30 -9.84
N ASN A 836 -15.75 12.02 -10.18
CA ASN A 836 -15.92 11.59 -11.56
C ASN A 836 -17.38 11.83 -11.97
N ASP A 837 -17.65 12.94 -12.66
CA ASP A 837 -18.92 13.18 -13.36
C ASP A 837 -18.95 12.46 -14.74
N GLU A 838 -18.08 11.47 -14.95
CA GLU A 838 -18.03 10.71 -16.20
C GLU A 838 -19.23 9.76 -16.31
N SER A 839 -20.10 10.05 -17.27
CA SER A 839 -21.08 9.11 -17.81
C SER A 839 -20.38 7.83 -18.27
N CYS A 840 -20.89 6.65 -17.90
CA CYS A 840 -20.39 5.31 -18.29
C CYS A 840 -20.37 5.04 -19.82
N GLU A 841 -20.48 6.06 -20.66
CA GLU A 841 -20.69 5.97 -22.10
C GLU A 841 -19.43 5.56 -22.88
N ASN A 842 -18.21 5.79 -22.34
CA ASN A 842 -16.95 5.44 -23.01
C ASN A 842 -15.97 4.71 -22.09
N LEU A 843 -16.33 3.52 -21.61
CA LEU A 843 -15.35 2.58 -21.03
C LEU A 843 -14.48 1.98 -22.16
N GLU A 844 -13.46 2.72 -22.60
CA GLU A 844 -12.44 2.15 -23.48
C GLU A 844 -11.68 1.03 -22.77
N LYS A 845 -11.73 -0.17 -23.35
CA LYS A 845 -11.17 -1.37 -22.76
C LYS A 845 -9.64 -1.39 -22.95
N ARG A 846 -8.90 -1.44 -21.84
CA ARG A 846 -7.44 -1.57 -21.85
C ARG A 846 -7.03 -2.94 -22.39
N LYS A 847 -5.90 -2.99 -23.12
CA LYS A 847 -5.35 -4.25 -23.66
C LYS A 847 -4.99 -5.21 -22.51
N SER A 848 -5.42 -6.45 -22.64
CA SER A 848 -4.99 -7.62 -21.86
C SER A 848 -4.40 -8.66 -22.82
N LYS A 849 -3.52 -9.53 -22.33
CA LYS A 849 -3.08 -10.71 -23.09
C LYS A 849 -4.07 -11.84 -22.81
N ALA A 850 -4.78 -12.30 -23.84
CA ALA A 850 -5.64 -13.46 -23.73
C ALA A 850 -4.79 -14.71 -23.44
N ASN A 851 -5.37 -15.69 -22.75
CA ASN A 851 -4.73 -16.98 -22.55
C ASN A 851 -4.48 -17.66 -23.92
N ASP A 852 -3.27 -18.17 -24.13
CA ASP A 852 -2.87 -18.81 -25.39
C ASP A 852 -3.61 -20.15 -25.64
N VAL A 853 -4.15 -20.77 -24.58
CA VAL A 853 -4.85 -22.06 -24.64
C VAL A 853 -6.24 -21.93 -24.05
N CYS A 854 -7.20 -22.43 -24.81
CA CYS A 854 -8.61 -22.39 -24.51
C CYS A 854 -9.19 -23.79 -24.66
N TYR A 855 -9.83 -24.33 -23.61
CA TYR A 855 -10.55 -25.59 -23.69
C TYR A 855 -12.04 -25.28 -23.86
N SER A 856 -12.55 -25.51 -25.07
CA SER A 856 -13.96 -25.36 -25.39
C SER A 856 -14.60 -26.73 -25.63
N ILE A 857 -15.92 -26.72 -25.90
CA ILE A 857 -16.69 -27.92 -26.22
C ILE A 857 -16.22 -28.49 -27.56
N ASP A 858 -15.92 -29.79 -27.59
CA ASP A 858 -15.64 -30.56 -28.81
C ASP A 858 -16.90 -31.30 -29.31
N ASP A 859 -16.98 -31.59 -30.61
CA ASP A 859 -18.11 -32.31 -31.22
C ASP A 859 -18.25 -33.76 -30.67
N ASP A 860 -17.15 -34.35 -30.19
CA ASP A 860 -17.11 -35.67 -29.54
C ASP A 860 -17.69 -35.69 -28.10
N ASP A 861 -18.04 -34.54 -27.51
CA ASP A 861 -18.78 -34.49 -26.24
C ASP A 861 -20.19 -35.11 -26.34
N SER A 862 -20.70 -35.31 -27.56
CA SER A 862 -22.04 -35.81 -27.84
C SER A 862 -22.27 -37.28 -27.45
N GLU A 863 -21.24 -38.16 -27.49
CA GLU A 863 -21.44 -39.60 -27.29
C GLU A 863 -21.63 -39.99 -25.81
N ASN A 864 -21.08 -39.23 -24.86
CA ASN A 864 -21.19 -39.50 -23.42
C ASN A 864 -22.21 -38.61 -22.67
N GLU A 865 -22.84 -37.65 -23.35
CA GLU A 865 -23.80 -36.68 -22.79
C GLU A 865 -25.21 -37.24 -22.56
N ARG A 866 -25.49 -38.52 -22.89
CA ARG A 866 -26.79 -39.18 -22.61
C ARG A 866 -27.05 -39.47 -21.12
N ARG A 867 -26.24 -38.96 -20.18
CA ARG A 867 -26.53 -39.06 -18.75
C ARG A 867 -27.39 -37.86 -18.32
N PRO A 868 -28.52 -38.08 -17.63
CA PRO A 868 -29.40 -37.01 -17.19
C PRO A 868 -28.67 -36.04 -16.27
N CYS A 869 -29.12 -34.79 -16.23
CA CYS A 869 -28.85 -33.86 -15.13
C CYS A 869 -29.15 -34.58 -13.81
N SER A 870 -28.12 -35.17 -13.20
CA SER A 870 -28.29 -35.97 -12.00
C SER A 870 -28.45 -35.04 -10.80
N LEU A 871 -29.51 -35.28 -10.03
CA LEU A 871 -29.74 -34.69 -8.70
C LEU A 871 -28.46 -34.76 -7.86
N SER A 872 -28.15 -33.68 -7.14
CA SER A 872 -27.41 -33.81 -5.89
C SER A 872 -28.19 -34.77 -4.99
N PRO A 873 -27.55 -35.75 -4.33
CA PRO A 873 -28.25 -36.63 -3.40
C PRO A 873 -28.51 -35.86 -2.10
N SER A 874 -29.49 -34.98 -2.11
CA SER A 874 -30.17 -34.50 -0.91
C SER A 874 -31.50 -35.23 -0.84
N SER A 875 -31.69 -36.02 0.21
CA SER A 875 -32.95 -36.68 0.62
C SER A 875 -33.43 -37.90 -0.19
N LEU A 876 -32.71 -39.01 -0.11
CA LEU A 876 -33.36 -40.33 -0.13
C LEU A 876 -32.87 -41.17 1.05
N VAL A 877 -33.76 -41.32 2.03
CA VAL A 877 -33.64 -42.21 3.19
C VAL A 877 -33.31 -43.62 2.72
N SER A 878 -32.14 -44.14 3.12
CA SER A 878 -31.85 -45.58 3.11
C SER A 878 -31.64 -46.04 4.54
N ILE A 879 -32.69 -46.65 5.08
CA ILE A 879 -32.67 -47.41 6.32
C ILE A 879 -31.99 -48.76 6.01
N VAL A 880 -30.79 -48.96 6.58
CA VAL A 880 -30.13 -50.24 6.97
C VAL A 880 -29.46 -51.08 5.84
N PRO A 881 -28.28 -51.75 6.07
CA PRO A 881 -27.58 -52.00 7.35
C PRO A 881 -26.14 -51.47 7.44
N ILE A 882 -25.88 -50.82 8.57
CA ILE A 882 -24.58 -50.71 9.23
C ILE A 882 -24.35 -52.05 9.95
N LEU A 883 -23.53 -52.97 9.41
CA LEU A 883 -23.00 -54.09 10.21
C LEU A 883 -21.81 -54.91 9.65
N VAL A 884 -21.14 -54.57 8.54
CA VAL A 884 -20.05 -55.43 8.00
C VAL A 884 -18.76 -54.68 7.62
N GLY A 885 -18.51 -53.48 8.15
CA GLY A 885 -17.33 -52.66 7.78
C GLY A 885 -16.25 -52.50 8.85
N PHE A 886 -16.43 -53.04 10.05
CA PHE A 886 -15.59 -52.71 11.21
C PHE A 886 -14.51 -53.74 11.58
N LEU A 887 -14.23 -54.72 10.71
CA LEU A 887 -13.35 -55.86 11.04
C LEU A 887 -12.21 -56.15 10.04
N HIS A 888 -11.76 -55.18 9.23
CA HIS A 888 -10.67 -55.42 8.25
C HIS A 888 -9.50 -54.42 8.26
N PHE A 889 -9.38 -53.55 9.27
CA PHE A 889 -8.22 -52.64 9.42
C PHE A 889 -7.42 -52.88 10.71
N TYR A 890 -7.23 -54.15 11.06
CA TYR A 890 -6.21 -54.60 12.03
C TYR A 890 -5.54 -55.87 11.49
N MET A 891 -4.79 -55.71 10.40
CA MET A 891 -3.63 -56.55 10.02
C MET A 891 -3.15 -56.03 8.67
N PHE A 892 -2.25 -55.03 8.70
CA PHE A 892 -1.01 -54.91 7.89
C PHE A 892 -0.30 -53.61 8.24
#